data_AF-A0A7V8DQG9-F1
#
_entry.id   AF-A0A7V8DQG9-F1
#
_cell.length_a   1.000
_cell.length_b   1.000
_cell.length_c   1.000
_cell.angle_alpha   90.00
_cell.angle_beta   90.00
_cell.angle_gamma   90.00
#
_symmetry.space_group_name_H-M   'P 1'
#
loop_
_entity.id
_entity.type
_entity.pdbx_description
1 polymer ?
#
loop_
_entity_poly.entity_id
_entity_poly.type
_entity_poly.pdbx_seq_one_letter_code
_entity_poly.pdbx_strand_id
1 'polypeptide(L)'
;MRICYFYGMKTSLKNSYDFPSLLEESSRIHGHLCPGQVLGVRMAIAGLMAVGIDDPKGKDRKNIIVFVEMDRCATDAIQSVTGCSLGKRSMKFLDYGKMAASFLNLKTGKAVRIIAREEARDLAKACFPKESDKYKAQLEAYKVLSDAELFMVMPVTLAVPEEDMPGRPLSRVQCDACREFVQDRREVNIGGRLLCKACASVQHHDETIFFSPAVMHNSHNDMTIRSKIWIDVGGEPVFGRGRRFLLEAIDKHGSIRQAAQEISISYRRAWGYIKSMEDRLGFALVDRHAGGKNGGGASLTENAKQFLKKYRMLEQGIHELVDDRFSRIFGGTENNVSALSCNRSTGMTVPVSEAVGMALAHDITEIRKDEFKGCAFRKGHIVRSDDVEHLRRLGKEKLFVLSIQDDEMHEDEAALLIADALKGEGVSVPGEPKEGKLNLVASRRGLLKINAESLRRFNRLGDVMCATLHGNTVVREGQIIAATRAIPLIVKKTVIEKALQAVHGRPRAVEVLPMRLPKTGIVITGNEVYHGLIADAFGPIMSRKVAELGGSIAGIHYAPDDEAVIEDKLRSLLAQGADLLITTGGMSVDPDDVTRFAIRKLGAKDLTYGSAVLPGAMFLIAYLDGSSGTGSIPILGIPACGMYHKTTIFDIVVPRVLAGERIVRDDLAALGHGGLCLHCAECRYPVCPFGKSS
;
A
#
# COMPACT_ATOMS: atom_id res chain seq x y z
N MET A 1 -10.36 -17.45 -49.47
CA MET A 1 -9.13 -17.96 -50.12
C MET A 1 -8.63 -16.87 -51.08
N ARG A 2 -7.68 -16.03 -50.66
CA ARG A 2 -6.93 -15.14 -51.55
C ARG A 2 -5.46 -15.52 -51.40
N ILE A 3 -4.92 -16.06 -52.47
CA ILE A 3 -3.57 -16.61 -52.60
C ILE A 3 -2.61 -15.41 -52.68
N CYS A 4 -1.72 -15.25 -51.70
CA CYS A 4 -0.58 -14.33 -51.77
C CYS A 4 0.61 -15.07 -52.40
N TYR A 5 0.62 -15.13 -53.72
CA TYR A 5 1.86 -15.20 -54.49
C TYR A 5 1.85 -13.95 -55.36
N PHE A 6 2.80 -13.03 -55.15
CA PHE A 6 3.47 -12.30 -56.22
C PHE A 6 4.66 -11.53 -55.62
N TYR A 7 5.82 -12.20 -55.67
CA TYR A 7 7.08 -11.52 -55.89
C TYR A 7 6.97 -10.81 -57.26
N GLY A 8 7.20 -9.49 -57.28
CA GLY A 8 7.49 -8.76 -58.52
C GLY A 8 6.38 -7.86 -59.06
N MET A 9 6.37 -6.60 -58.60
CA MET A 9 6.16 -5.47 -59.50
C MET A 9 7.39 -4.57 -59.41
N LYS A 10 8.19 -4.54 -60.49
CA LYS A 10 9.21 -3.53 -60.72
C LYS A 10 8.52 -2.18 -60.90
N THR A 11 8.53 -1.35 -59.87
CA THR A 11 8.47 0.10 -60.05
C THR A 11 9.91 0.62 -60.07
N SER A 12 10.24 1.21 -61.20
CA SER A 12 11.52 1.84 -61.52
C SER A 12 11.78 3.07 -60.63
N LEU A 13 12.22 2.83 -59.41
CA LEU A 13 13.00 3.77 -58.60
C LEU A 13 14.20 2.97 -58.11
N LYS A 14 15.43 3.49 -58.28
CA LYS A 14 16.61 2.92 -57.63
C LYS A 14 16.30 2.86 -56.13
N ASN A 15 15.89 1.70 -55.59
CA ASN A 15 15.63 1.55 -54.16
C ASN A 15 16.96 1.72 -53.45
N SER A 16 17.22 2.93 -52.96
CA SER A 16 18.41 3.27 -52.17
C SER A 16 18.41 2.58 -50.81
N TYR A 17 17.26 2.05 -50.38
CA TYR A 17 17.05 1.44 -49.06
C TYR A 17 16.62 -0.03 -49.19
N ASP A 18 17.52 -0.95 -48.80
CA ASP A 18 17.22 -2.38 -48.74
C ASP A 18 16.52 -2.72 -47.42
N PHE A 19 15.20 -2.94 -47.48
CA PHE A 19 14.36 -3.15 -46.30
C PHE A 19 14.80 -4.35 -45.43
N PRO A 20 15.07 -5.55 -45.98
CA PRO A 20 15.55 -6.69 -45.19
C PRO A 20 16.88 -6.41 -44.44
N SER A 21 17.90 -5.86 -45.10
CA SER A 21 19.18 -5.54 -44.44
C SER A 21 19.02 -4.49 -43.35
N LEU A 22 18.21 -3.45 -43.59
CA LEU A 22 17.93 -2.41 -42.61
C LEU A 22 17.14 -2.96 -41.41
N LEU A 23 16.22 -3.89 -41.65
CA LEU A 23 15.46 -4.56 -40.58
C LEU A 23 16.35 -5.45 -39.72
N GLU A 24 17.28 -6.18 -40.33
CA GLU A 24 18.27 -6.99 -39.61
C GLU A 24 19.24 -6.13 -38.80
N GLU A 25 19.75 -5.03 -39.39
CA GLU A 25 20.59 -4.06 -38.68
C GLU A 25 19.83 -3.47 -37.48
N SER A 26 18.59 -3.03 -37.68
CA SER A 26 17.72 -2.49 -36.63
C SER A 26 17.47 -3.49 -35.52
N SER A 27 17.15 -4.74 -35.86
CA SER A 27 16.92 -5.81 -34.89
C SER A 27 18.17 -6.13 -34.07
N ARG A 28 19.37 -6.08 -34.68
CA ARG A 28 20.63 -6.28 -33.94
C ARG A 28 20.88 -5.18 -32.93
N ILE A 29 20.61 -3.92 -33.28
CA ILE A 29 20.78 -2.78 -32.38
C ILE A 29 19.76 -2.82 -31.23
N HIS A 30 18.51 -3.20 -31.51
CA HIS A 30 17.44 -3.27 -30.52
C HIS A 30 17.46 -4.55 -29.67
N GLY A 31 18.17 -5.59 -30.12
CA GLY A 31 18.30 -6.89 -29.43
C GLY A 31 17.17 -7.90 -29.70
N HIS A 32 16.07 -7.49 -30.33
CA HIS A 32 15.01 -8.39 -30.80
C HIS A 32 14.21 -7.77 -31.95
N LEU A 33 13.45 -8.60 -32.65
CA LEU A 33 12.52 -8.15 -33.69
C LEU A 33 11.10 -8.07 -33.14
N CYS A 34 10.49 -6.88 -33.20
CA CYS A 34 9.11 -6.65 -32.81
C CYS A 34 8.31 -5.93 -33.91
N PRO A 35 6.96 -5.89 -33.84
CA PRO A 35 6.16 -5.11 -34.80
C PRO A 35 6.58 -3.64 -34.86
N GLY A 36 6.99 -3.06 -33.73
CA GLY A 36 7.48 -1.67 -33.67
C GLY A 36 8.77 -1.45 -34.47
N GLN A 37 9.70 -2.41 -34.47
CA GLN A 37 10.93 -2.35 -35.28
C GLN A 37 10.60 -2.36 -36.78
N VAL A 38 9.73 -3.29 -37.20
CA VAL A 38 9.28 -3.38 -38.60
C VAL A 38 8.64 -2.07 -39.05
N LEU A 39 7.72 -1.53 -38.24
CA LEU A 39 7.02 -0.29 -38.54
C LEU A 39 7.97 0.92 -38.57
N GLY A 40 8.92 1.01 -37.63
CA GLY A 40 9.89 2.10 -37.56
C GLY A 40 10.87 2.11 -38.74
N VAL A 41 11.37 0.95 -39.17
CA VAL A 41 12.24 0.86 -40.35
C VAL A 41 11.49 1.34 -41.59
N ARG A 42 10.26 0.88 -41.79
CA ARG A 42 9.45 1.30 -42.94
C ARG A 42 9.09 2.79 -42.89
N MET A 43 8.76 3.30 -41.71
CA MET A 43 8.50 4.73 -41.50
C MET A 43 9.72 5.58 -41.86
N ALA A 44 10.93 5.14 -41.48
CA ALA A 44 12.17 5.81 -41.82
C ALA A 44 12.43 5.84 -43.33
N ILE A 45 12.26 4.69 -44.01
CA ILE A 45 12.43 4.60 -45.46
C ILE A 45 11.44 5.54 -46.18
N ALA A 46 10.16 5.48 -45.81
CA ALA A 46 9.13 6.34 -46.40
C ALA A 46 9.42 7.82 -46.19
N GLY A 47 9.85 8.21 -44.98
CA GLY A 47 10.24 9.57 -44.64
C GLY A 47 11.43 10.06 -45.46
N LEU A 48 12.51 9.28 -45.53
CA LEU A 48 13.73 9.59 -46.26
C LEU A 48 13.49 9.76 -47.77
N MET A 49 12.75 8.83 -48.37
CA MET A 49 12.35 8.92 -49.78
C MET A 49 11.51 10.17 -50.03
N ALA A 50 10.55 10.47 -49.15
CA ALA A 50 9.67 11.62 -49.30
C ALA A 50 10.41 12.96 -49.19
N VAL A 51 11.45 13.08 -48.34
CA VAL A 51 12.26 14.31 -48.25
C VAL A 51 13.46 14.36 -49.22
N GLY A 52 13.68 13.31 -50.01
CA GLY A 52 14.77 13.24 -50.98
C GLY A 52 16.15 13.13 -50.33
N ILE A 53 16.29 12.27 -49.32
CA ILE A 53 17.59 11.88 -48.74
C ILE A 53 17.88 10.46 -49.24
N ASP A 54 19.08 10.23 -49.78
CA ASP A 54 19.46 8.94 -50.37
C ASP A 54 20.44 8.15 -49.49
N ASP A 55 21.37 8.83 -48.83
CA ASP A 55 22.41 8.20 -48.00
C ASP A 55 22.53 8.92 -46.64
N PRO A 56 21.62 8.60 -45.70
CA PRO A 56 21.47 9.34 -44.45
C PRO A 56 22.61 9.06 -43.44
N LYS A 57 23.38 7.98 -43.63
CA LYS A 57 24.55 7.67 -42.78
C LYS A 57 25.88 8.17 -43.38
N GLY A 58 25.95 8.32 -44.70
CA GLY A 58 27.12 8.81 -45.41
C GLY A 58 27.01 10.28 -45.81
N LYS A 59 26.86 10.57 -47.11
CA LYS A 59 27.00 11.93 -47.66
C LYS A 59 25.90 12.90 -47.16
N ASP A 60 24.70 12.41 -46.88
CA ASP A 60 23.56 13.24 -46.49
C ASP A 60 23.38 13.35 -44.97
N ARG A 61 24.27 12.76 -44.18
CA ARG A 61 24.18 12.69 -42.70
C ARG A 61 24.06 14.03 -41.98
N LYS A 62 24.48 15.13 -42.62
CA LYS A 62 24.39 16.49 -42.07
C LYS A 62 23.17 17.27 -42.56
N ASN A 63 22.41 16.71 -43.50
CA ASN A 63 21.32 17.39 -44.19
C ASN A 63 19.95 16.96 -43.67
N ILE A 64 19.87 16.19 -42.58
CA ILE A 64 18.63 15.63 -42.08
C ILE A 64 18.44 15.89 -40.58
N ILE A 65 17.21 16.25 -40.22
CA ILE A 65 16.71 16.22 -38.84
C ILE A 65 15.45 15.35 -38.80
N VAL A 66 15.34 14.53 -37.75
CA VAL A 66 14.17 13.68 -37.52
C VAL A 66 13.53 14.03 -36.19
N PHE A 67 12.22 14.24 -36.18
CA PHE A 67 11.41 14.46 -34.99
C PHE A 67 10.60 13.19 -34.72
N VAL A 68 10.79 12.55 -33.58
CA VAL A 68 10.01 11.40 -33.15
C VAL A 68 9.02 11.82 -32.07
N GLU A 69 7.79 11.32 -32.17
CA GLU A 69 6.68 11.71 -31.28
C GLU A 69 6.40 10.69 -30.16
N MET A 70 7.21 9.63 -30.06
CA MET A 70 7.15 8.61 -29.01
C MET A 70 8.54 8.02 -28.69
N ASP A 71 8.67 7.42 -27.51
CA ASP A 71 9.88 6.81 -26.95
C ASP A 71 9.81 5.27 -26.94
N ARG A 72 9.26 4.68 -28.00
CA ARG A 72 9.08 3.23 -28.14
C ARG A 72 9.98 2.64 -29.23
N CYS A 73 9.97 1.32 -29.37
CA CYS A 73 10.83 0.53 -30.25
C CYS A 73 10.98 1.10 -31.69
N ALA A 74 9.93 1.71 -32.26
CA ALA A 74 10.00 2.33 -33.59
C ALA A 74 11.07 3.45 -33.67
N THR A 75 11.34 4.16 -32.58
CA THR A 75 12.36 5.20 -32.49
C THR A 75 13.77 4.64 -32.65
N ASP A 76 14.07 3.48 -32.05
CA ASP A 76 15.36 2.80 -32.23
C ASP A 76 15.56 2.41 -33.69
N ALA A 77 14.48 1.96 -34.35
CA ALA A 77 14.52 1.62 -35.77
C ALA A 77 14.73 2.84 -36.66
N ILE A 78 14.06 3.95 -36.37
CA ILE A 78 14.25 5.20 -37.10
C ILE A 78 15.67 5.73 -36.89
N GLN A 79 16.20 5.68 -35.67
CA GLN A 79 17.59 6.02 -35.36
C GLN A 79 18.57 5.12 -36.11
N SER A 80 18.32 3.81 -36.12
CA SER A 80 19.14 2.84 -36.84
C SER A 80 19.18 3.17 -38.32
N VAL A 81 18.05 3.34 -38.99
CA VAL A 81 18.00 3.57 -40.44
C VAL A 81 18.57 4.93 -40.83
N THR A 82 18.22 5.99 -40.10
CA THR A 82 18.60 7.37 -40.47
C THR A 82 20.00 7.74 -40.00
N GLY A 83 20.54 7.07 -38.99
CA GLY A 83 21.77 7.48 -38.32
C GLY A 83 21.63 8.77 -37.47
N CYS A 84 20.44 9.35 -37.41
CA CYS A 84 20.13 10.48 -36.54
C CYS A 84 20.08 10.01 -35.08
N SER A 85 20.57 10.84 -34.17
CA SER A 85 20.55 10.51 -32.75
C SER A 85 20.37 11.74 -31.89
N LEU A 86 19.86 11.53 -30.67
CA LEU A 86 19.70 12.60 -29.68
C LEU A 86 21.06 13.26 -29.38
N GLY A 87 22.11 12.45 -29.20
CA GLY A 87 23.46 12.95 -28.90
C GLY A 87 24.09 13.79 -30.01
N LYS A 88 23.75 13.53 -31.28
CA LYS A 88 24.17 14.36 -32.43
C LYS A 88 23.24 15.55 -32.69
N ARG A 89 22.16 15.68 -31.92
CA ARG A 89 21.10 16.68 -32.06
C ARG A 89 20.37 16.67 -33.41
N SER A 90 20.60 15.64 -34.24
CA SER A 90 19.89 15.41 -35.50
C SER A 90 18.59 14.60 -35.31
N MET A 91 18.32 14.12 -34.10
CA MET A 91 17.02 13.59 -33.69
C MET A 91 16.43 14.43 -32.56
N LYS A 92 15.11 14.63 -32.57
CA LYS A 92 14.33 15.41 -31.59
C LYS A 92 13.17 14.58 -31.07
N PHE A 93 12.98 14.55 -29.76
CA PHE A 93 11.85 13.87 -29.13
C PHE A 93 10.80 14.92 -28.71
N LEU A 94 9.56 14.76 -29.16
CA LEU A 94 8.46 15.70 -28.89
C LEU A 94 7.47 15.21 -27.82
N ASP A 95 7.52 13.93 -27.45
CA ASP A 95 6.68 13.29 -26.44
C ASP A 95 5.16 13.53 -26.58
N TYR A 96 4.61 13.27 -27.76
CA TYR A 96 3.16 13.34 -27.97
C TYR A 96 2.46 11.99 -27.78
N GLY A 97 3.21 10.92 -27.54
CA GLY A 97 2.71 9.54 -27.47
C GLY A 97 2.18 9.00 -28.80
N LYS A 98 2.47 9.67 -29.94
CA LYS A 98 1.92 9.32 -31.27
C LYS A 98 2.92 8.51 -32.06
N MET A 99 2.45 7.45 -32.74
CA MET A 99 3.28 6.62 -33.62
C MET A 99 3.55 7.37 -34.92
N ALA A 100 4.40 8.39 -34.83
CA ALA A 100 4.69 9.30 -35.92
C ALA A 100 6.13 9.82 -35.84
N ALA A 101 6.68 10.13 -37.00
CA ALA A 101 7.95 10.82 -37.13
C ALA A 101 7.93 11.82 -38.27
N SER A 102 8.55 12.98 -38.07
CA SER A 102 8.73 13.99 -39.10
C SER A 102 10.18 14.08 -39.55
N PHE A 103 10.39 14.15 -40.86
CA PHE A 103 11.69 14.18 -41.50
C PHE A 103 11.85 15.54 -42.16
N LEU A 104 12.99 16.20 -41.95
CA LEU A 104 13.32 17.49 -42.54
C LEU A 104 14.64 17.37 -43.29
N ASN A 105 14.64 17.75 -44.56
CA ASN A 105 15.85 17.94 -45.35
C ASN A 105 16.32 19.40 -45.23
N LEU A 106 17.43 19.62 -44.52
CA LEU A 106 18.00 20.93 -44.27
C LEU A 106 18.50 21.63 -45.53
N LYS A 107 18.86 20.88 -46.58
CA LYS A 107 19.34 21.44 -47.84
C LYS A 107 18.21 22.00 -48.69
N THR A 108 17.06 21.34 -48.67
CA THR A 108 15.91 21.69 -49.54
C THR A 108 14.76 22.37 -48.80
N GLY A 109 14.75 22.32 -47.46
CA GLY A 109 13.64 22.78 -46.63
C GLY A 109 12.42 21.86 -46.67
N LYS A 110 12.45 20.77 -47.44
CA LYS A 110 11.32 19.84 -47.57
C LYS A 110 11.14 19.05 -46.28
N ALA A 111 9.91 19.01 -45.77
CA ALA A 111 9.57 18.20 -44.62
C ALA A 111 8.26 17.43 -44.80
N VAL A 112 8.24 16.21 -44.26
CA VAL A 112 7.04 15.38 -44.17
C VAL A 112 6.91 14.76 -42.79
N ARG A 113 5.68 14.56 -42.36
CA ARG A 113 5.29 13.83 -41.16
C ARG A 113 4.64 12.51 -41.58
N ILE A 114 5.21 11.40 -41.12
CA ILE A 114 4.71 10.05 -41.36
C ILE A 114 4.01 9.58 -40.10
N ILE A 115 2.75 9.16 -40.21
CA ILE A 115 1.92 8.71 -39.09
C ILE A 115 1.50 7.27 -39.37
N ALA A 116 1.69 6.36 -38.41
CA ALA A 116 1.13 5.02 -38.53
C ALA A 116 -0.40 5.05 -38.39
N ARG A 117 -1.08 4.35 -39.30
CA ARG A 117 -2.52 4.16 -39.28
C ARG A 117 -2.90 3.12 -38.24
N GLU A 118 -3.91 3.42 -37.43
CA GLU A 118 -4.40 2.45 -36.43
C GLU A 118 -5.09 1.27 -37.13
N GLU A 119 -5.73 1.52 -38.28
CA GLU A 119 -6.40 0.51 -39.10
C GLU A 119 -5.44 -0.60 -39.58
N ALA A 120 -4.13 -0.31 -39.66
CA ALA A 120 -3.12 -1.30 -39.99
C ALA A 120 -3.05 -2.44 -38.95
N ARG A 121 -3.38 -2.16 -37.68
CA ARG A 121 -3.46 -3.19 -36.62
C ARG A 121 -4.63 -4.13 -36.83
N ASP A 122 -5.74 -3.64 -37.37
CA ASP A 122 -6.91 -4.45 -37.65
C ASP A 122 -6.73 -5.27 -38.94
N LEU A 123 -6.08 -4.70 -39.96
CA LEU A 123 -5.67 -5.44 -41.16
C LEU A 123 -4.73 -6.60 -40.85
N ALA A 124 -3.82 -6.43 -39.88
CA ALA A 124 -2.93 -7.51 -39.45
C ALA A 124 -3.67 -8.76 -38.95
N LYS A 125 -4.81 -8.58 -38.27
CA LYS A 125 -5.67 -9.70 -37.81
C LYS A 125 -6.31 -10.43 -38.99
N ALA A 126 -6.65 -9.71 -40.06
CA ALA A 126 -7.29 -10.25 -41.26
C ALA A 126 -6.30 -10.97 -42.20
N CYS A 127 -5.03 -10.53 -42.26
CA CYS A 127 -4.00 -11.12 -43.11
C CYS A 127 -3.53 -12.51 -42.62
N PHE A 128 -3.50 -12.74 -41.30
CA PHE A 128 -3.01 -13.98 -40.69
C PHE A 128 -4.00 -14.58 -39.68
N PRO A 129 -5.22 -14.99 -40.11
CA PRO A 129 -6.28 -15.43 -39.20
C PRO A 129 -6.02 -16.80 -38.54
N LYS A 130 -4.99 -17.53 -38.99
CA LYS A 130 -4.60 -18.85 -38.48
C LYS A 130 -3.45 -18.79 -37.46
N GLU A 131 -2.85 -17.63 -37.23
CA GLU A 131 -1.80 -17.46 -36.23
C GLU A 131 -2.45 -17.10 -34.89
N SER A 132 -2.28 -17.96 -33.88
CA SER A 132 -2.87 -17.76 -32.55
C SER A 132 -2.17 -16.66 -31.75
N ASP A 133 -0.90 -16.39 -32.06
CA ASP A 133 -0.15 -15.30 -31.46
C ASP A 133 -0.40 -13.97 -32.20
N LYS A 134 -1.21 -13.11 -31.58
CA LYS A 134 -1.55 -11.77 -32.10
C LYS A 134 -0.31 -10.91 -32.38
N TYR A 135 0.75 -11.07 -31.60
CA TYR A 135 1.96 -10.28 -31.74
C TYR A 135 2.77 -10.72 -32.96
N LYS A 136 2.87 -12.03 -33.18
CA LYS A 136 3.53 -12.61 -34.33
C LYS A 136 2.76 -12.36 -35.63
N ALA A 137 1.42 -12.43 -35.60
CA ALA A 137 0.57 -12.05 -36.73
C ALA A 137 0.79 -10.59 -37.15
N GLN A 138 0.88 -9.68 -36.17
CA GLN A 138 1.15 -8.27 -36.42
C GLN A 138 2.54 -8.02 -37.00
N LEU A 139 3.55 -8.71 -36.48
CA LEU A 139 4.93 -8.61 -36.95
C LEU A 139 5.05 -9.00 -38.43
N GLU A 140 4.45 -10.13 -38.82
CA GLU A 140 4.47 -10.60 -40.21
C GLU A 140 3.63 -9.72 -41.13
N ALA A 141 2.46 -9.25 -40.68
CA ALA A 141 1.62 -8.33 -41.44
C ALA A 141 2.34 -7.02 -41.79
N TYR A 142 3.06 -6.43 -40.85
CA TYR A 142 3.77 -5.17 -41.09
C TYR A 142 4.94 -5.30 -42.06
N LYS A 143 5.44 -6.51 -42.32
CA LYS A 143 6.46 -6.74 -43.37
C LYS A 143 5.87 -6.70 -44.79
N VAL A 144 4.58 -7.01 -44.94
CA VAL A 144 3.96 -7.26 -46.26
C VAL A 144 2.89 -6.25 -46.67
N LEU A 145 2.26 -5.55 -45.72
CA LEU A 145 1.29 -4.49 -46.03
C LEU A 145 1.91 -3.40 -46.90
N SER A 146 1.14 -2.66 -47.71
CA SER A 146 1.67 -1.52 -48.46
C SER A 146 1.95 -0.31 -47.57
N ASP A 147 2.81 0.61 -48.01
CA ASP A 147 3.09 1.84 -47.25
C ASP A 147 1.84 2.71 -47.08
N ALA A 148 0.91 2.70 -48.04
CA ALA A 148 -0.34 3.46 -47.95
C ALA A 148 -1.31 2.88 -46.90
N GLU A 149 -1.27 1.57 -46.69
CA GLU A 149 -2.04 0.89 -45.64
C GLU A 149 -1.42 1.10 -44.26
N LEU A 150 -0.08 1.18 -44.18
CA LEU A 150 0.61 1.41 -42.92
C LEU A 150 0.62 2.87 -42.48
N PHE A 151 0.70 3.80 -43.43
CA PHE A 151 1.05 5.18 -43.13
C PHE A 151 0.12 6.21 -43.77
N MET A 152 -0.02 7.33 -43.07
CA MET A 152 -0.43 8.60 -43.63
C MET A 152 0.81 9.50 -43.75
N VAL A 153 1.08 9.97 -44.97
CA VAL A 153 2.20 10.87 -45.27
C VAL A 153 1.63 12.28 -45.42
N MET A 154 2.08 13.21 -44.58
CA MET A 154 1.61 14.59 -44.57
C MET A 154 2.79 15.56 -44.82
N PRO A 155 2.75 16.41 -45.85
CA PRO A 155 3.67 17.54 -45.94
C PRO A 155 3.49 18.48 -44.75
N VAL A 156 4.59 18.92 -44.15
CA VAL A 156 4.58 19.82 -43.00
C VAL A 156 5.66 20.90 -43.14
N THR A 157 5.49 22.01 -42.44
CA THR A 157 6.53 23.03 -42.28
C THR A 157 7.13 22.89 -40.90
N LEU A 158 8.46 22.76 -40.83
CA LEU A 158 9.19 22.65 -39.57
C LEU A 158 10.13 23.83 -39.43
N ALA A 159 9.88 24.68 -38.43
CA ALA A 159 10.79 25.74 -38.04
C ALA A 159 11.69 25.20 -36.91
N VAL A 160 12.99 25.11 -37.17
CA VAL A 160 13.98 24.64 -36.19
C VAL A 160 14.75 25.84 -35.65
N PRO A 161 14.64 26.16 -34.35
CA PRO A 161 15.44 27.21 -33.73
C PRO A 161 16.94 26.96 -33.89
N GLU A 162 17.75 28.02 -33.91
CA GLU A 162 19.22 27.91 -34.04
C GLU A 162 19.82 27.07 -32.92
N GLU A 163 19.36 27.28 -31.68
CA GLU A 163 19.74 26.52 -30.50
C GLU A 163 19.28 25.06 -30.54
N ASP A 164 18.52 24.66 -31.56
CA ASP A 164 18.11 23.28 -31.83
C ASP A 164 18.82 22.67 -33.06
N MET A 165 19.61 23.43 -33.80
CA MET A 165 20.34 22.91 -34.96
C MET A 165 21.45 21.92 -34.55
N PRO A 166 21.75 20.88 -35.36
CA PRO A 166 22.89 19.99 -35.11
C PRO A 166 24.22 20.74 -35.13
N GLY A 167 25.08 20.52 -34.14
CA GLY A 167 26.36 21.23 -34.05
C GLY A 167 26.93 21.32 -32.64
N ARG A 168 27.97 22.15 -32.49
CA ARG A 168 28.54 22.47 -31.17
C ARG A 168 27.57 23.38 -30.39
N PRO A 169 27.59 23.35 -29.05
CA PRO A 169 26.76 24.23 -28.24
C PRO A 169 27.01 25.71 -28.55
N LEU A 170 25.94 26.50 -28.70
CA LEU A 170 26.02 27.92 -29.04
C LEU A 170 26.30 28.81 -27.83
N SER A 171 25.78 28.42 -26.67
CA SER A 171 25.94 29.15 -25.42
C SER A 171 26.04 28.20 -24.24
N ARG A 172 26.66 28.67 -23.16
CA ARG A 172 26.75 27.97 -21.88
C ARG A 172 26.65 28.99 -20.75
N VAL A 173 25.63 28.87 -19.92
CA VAL A 173 25.36 29.74 -18.77
C VAL A 173 25.24 28.91 -17.50
N GLN A 174 25.48 29.50 -16.32
CA GLN A 174 25.32 28.79 -15.04
C GLN A 174 23.97 29.12 -14.41
N CYS A 175 23.25 28.10 -13.94
CA CYS A 175 21.98 28.27 -13.23
C CYS A 175 22.21 28.95 -11.86
N ASP A 176 21.43 30.00 -11.57
CA ASP A 176 21.50 30.75 -10.32
C ASP A 176 20.93 30.01 -9.10
N ALA A 177 20.31 28.84 -9.30
CA ALA A 177 19.77 28.02 -8.22
C ALA A 177 20.64 26.77 -7.95
N CYS A 178 20.74 25.85 -8.91
CA CYS A 178 21.49 24.59 -8.72
C CYS A 178 22.99 24.70 -9.05
N ARG A 179 23.45 25.82 -9.62
CA ARG A 179 24.85 26.05 -10.04
C ARG A 179 25.35 25.12 -11.16
N GLU A 180 24.47 24.34 -11.78
CA GLU A 180 24.78 23.54 -12.96
C GLU A 180 24.81 24.41 -14.22
N PHE A 181 25.55 23.96 -15.25
CA PHE A 181 25.62 24.69 -16.51
C PHE A 181 24.51 24.27 -17.47
N VAL A 182 23.78 25.26 -17.98
CA VAL A 182 22.76 25.13 -19.01
C VAL A 182 23.37 25.50 -20.35
N GLN A 183 23.12 24.69 -21.37
CA GLN A 183 23.63 24.91 -22.73
C GLN A 183 22.49 25.31 -23.67
N ASP A 184 22.84 25.94 -24.80
CA ASP A 184 21.94 26.15 -25.94
C ASP A 184 20.64 26.89 -25.58
N ARG A 185 20.78 27.99 -24.83
CA ARG A 185 19.68 28.90 -24.49
C ARG A 185 18.48 28.19 -23.83
N ARG A 186 18.73 27.13 -23.07
CA ARG A 186 17.67 26.38 -22.35
C ARG A 186 17.34 26.99 -20.98
N GLU A 187 18.07 28.01 -20.56
CA GLU A 187 17.79 28.77 -19.36
C GLU A 187 16.49 29.59 -19.48
N VAL A 188 15.86 29.84 -18.33
CA VAL A 188 14.67 30.67 -18.19
C VAL A 188 15.04 31.85 -17.30
N ASN A 189 14.70 33.07 -17.74
CA ASN A 189 14.91 34.26 -16.94
C ASN A 189 13.67 34.56 -16.09
N ILE A 190 13.79 34.45 -14.77
CA ILE A 190 12.71 34.77 -13.82
C ILE A 190 13.23 35.82 -12.84
N GLY A 191 12.66 37.02 -12.88
CA GLY A 191 13.03 38.10 -11.96
C GLY A 191 14.49 38.54 -12.07
N GLY A 192 15.10 38.45 -13.26
CA GLY A 192 16.50 38.79 -13.50
C GLY A 192 17.51 37.66 -13.20
N ARG A 193 17.03 36.50 -12.77
CA ARG A 193 17.86 35.31 -12.51
C ARG A 193 17.80 34.34 -13.68
N LEU A 194 18.94 33.78 -14.06
CA LEU A 194 19.05 32.75 -15.10
C LEU A 194 18.95 31.37 -14.45
N LEU A 195 17.87 30.65 -14.72
CA LEU A 195 17.58 29.35 -14.10
C LEU A 195 17.54 28.25 -15.16
N CYS A 196 17.97 27.02 -14.84
CA CYS A 196 17.67 25.87 -15.69
C CYS A 196 16.16 25.59 -15.70
N LYS A 197 15.63 24.95 -16.75
CA LYS A 197 14.18 24.65 -16.84
C LYS A 197 13.65 23.91 -15.61
N ALA A 198 14.44 23.01 -15.03
CA ALA A 198 14.07 22.29 -13.81
C ALA A 198 13.95 23.22 -12.58
N CYS A 199 14.91 24.12 -12.36
CA CYS A 199 14.81 25.10 -11.26
C CYS A 199 13.72 26.15 -11.50
N ALA A 200 13.46 26.50 -12.77
CA ALA A 200 12.40 27.42 -13.15
C ALA A 200 11.00 26.81 -12.95
N SER A 201 10.80 25.52 -13.27
CA SER A 201 9.52 24.82 -13.07
C SER A 201 9.20 24.55 -11.59
N VAL A 202 10.20 24.59 -10.69
CA VAL A 202 9.97 24.59 -9.24
C VAL A 202 9.27 25.88 -8.77
N GLN A 203 9.59 27.01 -9.40
CA GLN A 203 9.01 28.31 -9.05
C GLN A 203 7.68 28.60 -9.75
N HIS A 204 7.42 27.95 -10.89
CA HIS A 204 6.17 28.03 -11.62
C HIS A 204 5.65 26.62 -11.87
N HIS A 205 4.68 26.17 -11.06
CA HIS A 205 4.05 24.85 -11.07
C HIS A 205 3.61 24.35 -12.47
N ASP A 206 4.57 23.87 -13.27
CA ASP A 206 4.32 23.32 -14.59
C ASP A 206 4.62 21.81 -14.58
N GLU A 207 3.72 21.04 -15.20
CA GLU A 207 3.56 19.58 -15.09
C GLU A 207 4.60 18.76 -15.87
N THR A 208 5.90 19.05 -15.72
CA THR A 208 6.97 18.27 -16.38
C THR A 208 7.98 17.70 -15.39
N ILE A 209 8.47 16.50 -15.72
CA ILE A 209 9.31 15.60 -14.93
C ILE A 209 10.36 16.36 -14.11
N PHE A 210 10.26 16.24 -12.78
CA PHE A 210 11.12 16.92 -11.81
C PHE A 210 12.41 16.13 -11.59
N PHE A 211 13.55 16.76 -11.89
CA PHE A 211 14.86 16.31 -11.40
C PHE A 211 15.27 17.24 -10.26
N SER A 212 15.15 16.77 -9.02
CA SER A 212 15.64 17.51 -7.84
C SER A 212 17.14 17.25 -7.68
N PRO A 213 17.99 18.29 -7.56
CA PRO A 213 19.39 18.10 -7.26
C PRO A 213 19.56 17.74 -5.79
N ALA A 214 19.48 16.44 -5.46
CA ALA A 214 20.14 15.94 -4.28
C ALA A 214 21.61 15.72 -4.66
N VAL A 215 22.50 16.41 -3.95
CA VAL A 215 23.95 16.28 -4.06
C VAL A 215 24.32 14.79 -4.19
N MET A 216 24.95 14.46 -5.32
CA MET A 216 25.28 13.10 -5.71
C MET A 216 26.02 12.34 -4.61
N HIS A 217 25.43 11.24 -4.12
CA HIS A 217 26.14 9.99 -3.86
C HIS A 217 25.18 8.79 -4.04
N ASN A 218 25.64 7.82 -4.84
CA ASN A 218 24.96 6.65 -5.42
C ASN A 218 24.06 5.82 -4.48
N SER A 219 22.86 5.44 -4.94
CA SER A 219 22.40 4.04 -5.12
C SER A 219 20.94 3.99 -5.62
N HIS A 220 20.58 2.89 -6.30
CA HIS A 220 19.34 2.64 -7.02
C HIS A 220 18.03 2.68 -6.20
N ASN A 221 16.92 3.00 -6.89
CA ASN A 221 15.48 3.05 -6.51
C ASN A 221 14.96 4.29 -5.78
N ASP A 222 14.60 5.33 -6.55
CA ASP A 222 13.85 6.51 -6.04
C ASP A 222 12.61 6.79 -6.90
N MET A 223 11.70 5.82 -6.93
CA MET A 223 10.34 6.07 -7.41
C MET A 223 9.61 6.83 -6.28
N THR A 224 8.82 7.87 -6.59
CA THR A 224 7.96 8.58 -5.60
C THR A 224 6.56 8.75 -6.18
N ILE A 225 5.52 8.56 -5.35
CA ILE A 225 4.12 8.69 -5.79
C ILE A 225 3.57 10.05 -5.38
N ARG A 226 2.70 10.60 -6.23
CA ARG A 226 1.97 11.84 -5.96
C ARG A 226 0.50 11.63 -6.29
N SER A 227 -0.40 12.12 -5.44
CA SER A 227 -1.85 12.05 -5.68
C SER A 227 -2.50 13.42 -5.59
N LYS A 228 -3.43 13.70 -6.51
CA LYS A 228 -4.27 14.90 -6.53
C LYS A 228 -5.67 14.54 -6.07
N ILE A 229 -6.21 15.32 -5.12
CA ILE A 229 -7.52 15.09 -4.52
C ILE A 229 -8.41 16.30 -4.83
N TRP A 230 -9.67 16.03 -5.16
CA TRP A 230 -10.70 17.05 -5.27
C TRP A 230 -12.03 16.49 -4.75
N ILE A 231 -12.90 17.39 -4.31
CA ILE A 231 -14.27 17.11 -3.86
C ILE A 231 -15.21 17.53 -4.99
N ASP A 232 -16.20 16.69 -5.23
CA ASP A 232 -17.23 16.85 -6.24
C ASP A 232 -18.61 16.94 -5.59
N VAL A 233 -19.50 17.76 -6.16
CA VAL A 233 -20.92 17.79 -5.79
C VAL A 233 -21.75 17.77 -7.07
N GLY A 234 -22.46 16.66 -7.32
CA GLY A 234 -23.36 16.53 -8.48
C GLY A 234 -22.66 16.30 -9.83
N GLY A 235 -21.46 15.71 -9.85
CA GLY A 235 -20.67 15.47 -11.06
C GLY A 235 -19.76 16.64 -11.45
N GLU A 236 -19.67 17.64 -10.59
CA GLU A 236 -19.00 18.91 -10.81
C GLU A 236 -17.99 19.24 -9.70
N PRO A 237 -16.68 19.44 -10.01
CA PRO A 237 -15.66 19.68 -8.99
C PRO A 237 -15.95 20.94 -8.18
N VAL A 238 -16.08 20.82 -6.86
CA VAL A 238 -16.35 21.94 -5.95
C VAL A 238 -15.09 22.41 -5.22
N PHE A 239 -14.20 21.51 -4.81
CA PHE A 239 -13.04 21.91 -4.01
C PHE A 239 -11.78 21.09 -4.33
N GLY A 240 -10.60 21.68 -4.20
CA GLY A 240 -9.33 21.02 -4.50
C GLY A 240 -8.15 21.97 -4.27
N ARG A 241 -6.92 21.52 -4.56
CA ARG A 241 -5.67 22.25 -4.25
C ARG A 241 -5.68 23.75 -4.58
N GLY A 242 -6.12 24.14 -5.78
CA GLY A 242 -6.15 25.56 -6.18
C GLY A 242 -7.15 26.42 -5.39
N ARG A 243 -8.33 25.87 -5.08
CA ARG A 243 -9.35 26.54 -4.27
C ARG A 243 -8.98 26.55 -2.78
N ARG A 244 -8.26 25.53 -2.29
CA ARG A 244 -7.63 25.52 -0.97
C ARG A 244 -6.67 26.70 -0.79
N PHE A 245 -5.72 26.87 -1.71
CA PHE A 245 -4.75 27.98 -1.63
C PHE A 245 -5.43 29.35 -1.65
N LEU A 246 -6.53 29.50 -2.39
CA LEU A 246 -7.31 30.74 -2.36
C LEU A 246 -7.89 31.03 -0.98
N LEU A 247 -8.54 30.05 -0.32
CA LEU A 247 -9.10 30.27 1.01
C LEU A 247 -8.01 30.49 2.06
N GLU A 248 -6.90 29.76 2.01
CA GLU A 248 -5.75 29.95 2.92
C GLU A 248 -5.13 31.35 2.77
N ALA A 249 -5.00 31.83 1.53
CA ALA A 249 -4.49 33.17 1.28
C ALA A 249 -5.48 34.26 1.74
N ILE A 250 -6.79 34.02 1.66
CA ILE A 250 -7.81 34.92 2.22
C ILE A 250 -7.70 34.97 3.75
N ASP A 251 -7.56 33.82 4.41
CA ASP A 251 -7.37 33.73 5.87
C ASP A 251 -6.09 34.44 6.33
N LYS A 252 -5.03 34.33 5.52
CA LYS A 252 -3.72 34.96 5.77
C LYS A 252 -3.72 36.47 5.59
N HIS A 253 -4.32 36.99 4.52
CA HIS A 253 -4.23 38.42 4.16
C HIS A 253 -5.44 39.25 4.55
N GLY A 254 -6.56 38.64 4.93
CA GLY A 254 -7.80 39.36 5.21
C GLY A 254 -8.39 40.07 3.98
N SER A 255 -7.99 39.68 2.76
CA SER A 255 -8.34 40.36 1.51
C SER A 255 -8.36 39.41 0.32
N ILE A 256 -9.49 39.36 -0.38
CA ILE A 256 -9.66 38.56 -1.62
C ILE A 256 -8.72 39.06 -2.72
N ARG A 257 -8.44 40.37 -2.77
CA ARG A 257 -7.56 40.97 -3.79
C ARG A 257 -6.11 40.54 -3.61
N GLN A 258 -5.60 40.58 -2.38
CA GLN A 258 -4.24 40.13 -2.07
C GLN A 258 -4.11 38.61 -2.21
N ALA A 259 -5.12 37.86 -1.79
CA ALA A 259 -5.17 36.42 -1.97
C ALA A 259 -5.11 36.01 -3.45
N ALA A 260 -5.89 36.69 -4.31
CA ALA A 260 -5.87 36.47 -5.76
C ALA A 260 -4.49 36.75 -6.37
N GLN A 261 -3.79 37.78 -5.89
CA GLN A 261 -2.45 38.13 -6.33
C GLN A 261 -1.40 37.09 -5.90
N GLU A 262 -1.45 36.60 -4.65
CA GLU A 262 -0.52 35.58 -4.13
C GLU A 262 -0.60 34.29 -4.96
N ILE A 263 -1.82 33.86 -5.33
CA ILE A 263 -2.01 32.63 -6.11
C ILE A 263 -2.04 32.87 -7.62
N SER A 264 -1.67 34.06 -8.09
CA SER A 264 -1.58 34.42 -9.52
C SER A 264 -2.88 34.25 -10.33
N ILE A 265 -4.04 34.61 -9.77
CA ILE A 265 -5.32 34.66 -10.49
C ILE A 265 -5.96 36.06 -10.47
N SER A 266 -6.82 36.36 -11.43
CA SER A 266 -7.53 37.64 -11.43
C SER A 266 -8.54 37.72 -10.29
N TYR A 267 -8.76 38.92 -9.73
CA TYR A 267 -9.78 39.15 -8.69
C TYR A 267 -11.16 38.63 -9.10
N ARG A 268 -11.55 38.86 -10.37
CA ARG A 268 -12.82 38.35 -10.94
C ARG A 268 -12.88 36.82 -10.91
N ARG A 269 -11.78 36.13 -11.17
CA ARG A 269 -11.70 34.66 -11.14
C ARG A 269 -11.72 34.12 -9.71
N ALA A 270 -11.04 34.78 -8.77
CA ALA A 270 -11.11 34.46 -7.34
C ALA A 270 -12.55 34.56 -6.82
N TRP A 271 -13.26 35.64 -7.21
CA TRP A 271 -14.67 35.82 -6.90
C TRP A 271 -15.57 34.74 -7.50
N GLY A 272 -15.36 34.39 -8.76
CA GLY A 272 -16.09 33.30 -9.41
C GLY A 272 -15.87 31.95 -8.72
N TYR A 273 -14.66 31.69 -8.21
CA TYR A 273 -14.38 30.49 -7.43
C TYR A 273 -15.09 30.48 -6.08
N ILE A 274 -15.06 31.58 -5.32
CA ILE A 274 -15.77 31.66 -4.03
C ILE A 274 -17.26 31.41 -4.23
N LYS A 275 -17.89 32.14 -5.15
CA LYS A 275 -19.32 32.00 -5.42
C LYS A 275 -19.70 30.58 -5.87
N SER A 276 -18.94 30.02 -6.81
CA SER A 276 -19.17 28.64 -7.28
C SER A 276 -19.01 27.60 -6.17
N MET A 277 -18.13 27.84 -5.19
CA MET A 277 -17.97 26.95 -4.05
C MET A 277 -19.14 27.11 -3.07
N GLU A 278 -19.55 28.33 -2.74
CA GLU A 278 -20.67 28.61 -1.83
C GLU A 278 -21.98 28.04 -2.38
N ASP A 279 -22.26 28.25 -3.67
CA ASP A 279 -23.46 27.76 -4.35
C ASP A 279 -23.56 26.21 -4.30
N ARG A 280 -22.42 25.52 -4.40
CA ARG A 280 -22.35 24.05 -4.42
C ARG A 280 -22.23 23.42 -3.03
N LEU A 281 -21.56 24.09 -2.09
CA LEU A 281 -21.39 23.62 -0.71
C LEU A 281 -22.60 23.94 0.18
N GLY A 282 -23.42 24.92 -0.21
CA GLY A 282 -24.63 25.31 0.52
C GLY A 282 -24.37 26.17 1.76
N PHE A 283 -23.16 26.72 1.92
CA PHE A 283 -22.82 27.63 3.01
C PHE A 283 -21.81 28.70 2.57
N ALA A 284 -21.85 29.86 3.23
CA ALA A 284 -20.93 30.97 2.96
C ALA A 284 -19.50 30.62 3.40
N LEU A 285 -18.53 30.92 2.55
CA LEU A 285 -17.11 30.67 2.79
C LEU A 285 -16.38 31.91 3.31
N VAL A 286 -16.84 33.11 2.95
CA VAL A 286 -16.15 34.36 3.26
C VAL A 286 -17.12 35.41 3.83
N ASP A 287 -16.81 35.93 5.01
CA ASP A 287 -17.45 37.11 5.59
C ASP A 287 -16.81 38.37 5.00
N ARG A 288 -17.64 39.36 4.64
CA ARG A 288 -17.18 40.61 4.05
C ARG A 288 -17.54 41.78 4.95
N HIS A 289 -16.56 42.64 5.22
CA HIS A 289 -16.78 43.91 5.90
C HIS A 289 -16.76 45.04 4.87
N ALA A 290 -17.85 45.81 4.79
CA ALA A 290 -17.91 47.00 3.94
C ALA A 290 -16.93 48.05 4.45
N GLY A 291 -15.95 48.44 3.63
CA GLY A 291 -14.95 49.46 3.97
C GLY A 291 -14.96 50.59 2.95
N GLY A 292 -14.98 51.83 3.47
CA GLY A 292 -14.88 53.08 2.70
C GLY A 292 -13.50 53.29 2.05
N LYS A 293 -12.99 54.53 2.03
CA LYS A 293 -11.84 55.00 1.21
C LYS A 293 -10.53 54.16 1.22
N ASN A 294 -10.37 53.18 2.13
CA ASN A 294 -9.20 52.29 2.20
C ASN A 294 -9.48 50.79 1.89
N GLY A 295 -10.68 50.44 1.40
CA GLY A 295 -11.04 49.08 0.95
C GLY A 295 -11.68 48.20 2.03
N GLY A 296 -12.60 47.31 1.63
CA GLY A 296 -13.27 46.35 2.52
C GLY A 296 -12.43 45.09 2.79
N GLY A 297 -12.61 44.50 3.98
CA GLY A 297 -11.93 43.28 4.43
C GLY A 297 -12.72 42.01 4.15
N ALA A 298 -12.03 40.87 4.12
CA ALA A 298 -12.60 39.55 3.90
C ALA A 298 -11.95 38.52 4.84
N SER A 299 -12.76 37.75 5.58
CA SER A 299 -12.30 36.69 6.47
C SER A 299 -13.04 35.38 6.18
N LEU A 300 -12.42 34.24 6.50
CA LEU A 300 -13.12 32.97 6.38
C LEU A 300 -14.18 32.81 7.47
N THR A 301 -15.34 32.30 7.09
CA THR A 301 -16.37 31.88 8.05
C THR A 301 -15.87 30.69 8.88
N GLU A 302 -16.47 30.46 10.04
CA GLU A 302 -16.12 29.30 10.89
C GLU A 302 -16.35 27.97 10.15
N ASN A 303 -17.43 27.89 9.36
CA ASN A 303 -17.71 26.73 8.51
C ASN A 303 -16.62 26.51 7.45
N ALA A 304 -16.08 27.57 6.86
CA ALA A 304 -14.97 27.48 5.90
C ALA A 304 -13.68 26.99 6.56
N LYS A 305 -13.36 27.47 7.77
CA LYS A 305 -12.18 27.03 8.54
C LYS A 305 -12.28 25.56 8.92
N GLN A 306 -13.45 25.11 9.38
CA GLN A 306 -13.70 23.70 9.68
C GLN A 306 -13.63 22.83 8.42
N PHE A 307 -14.17 23.31 7.30
CA PHE A 307 -14.11 22.61 6.02
C PHE A 307 -12.66 22.46 5.53
N LEU A 308 -11.84 23.51 5.60
CA LEU A 308 -10.40 23.46 5.30
C LEU A 308 -9.64 22.49 6.21
N LYS A 309 -9.99 22.42 7.49
CA LYS A 309 -9.40 21.47 8.44
C LYS A 309 -9.73 20.02 8.04
N LYS A 310 -11.00 19.73 7.74
CA LYS A 310 -11.45 18.40 7.27
C LYS A 310 -10.78 18.01 5.95
N TYR A 311 -10.65 18.94 5.00
CA TYR A 311 -9.97 18.71 3.73
C TYR A 311 -8.48 18.39 3.93
N ARG A 312 -7.77 19.11 4.82
CA ARG A 312 -6.36 18.82 5.14
C ARG A 312 -6.17 17.43 5.75
N MET A 313 -7.06 17.02 6.66
CA MET A 313 -7.03 15.68 7.23
C MET A 313 -7.24 14.59 6.16
N LEU A 314 -8.16 14.82 5.22
CA LEU A 314 -8.38 13.92 4.08
C LEU A 314 -7.17 13.86 3.13
N GLU A 315 -6.59 15.02 2.79
CA GLU A 315 -5.43 15.13 1.91
C GLU A 315 -4.23 14.35 2.46
N GLN A 316 -3.94 14.55 3.74
CA GLN A 316 -2.87 13.85 4.43
C GLN A 316 -3.11 12.33 4.51
N GLY A 317 -4.31 11.89 4.90
CA GLY A 317 -4.61 10.46 5.02
C GLY A 317 -4.54 9.70 3.68
N ILE A 318 -4.88 10.36 2.57
CA ILE A 318 -4.73 9.79 1.23
C ILE A 318 -3.27 9.76 0.79
N HIS A 319 -2.47 10.81 1.05
CA HIS A 319 -1.02 10.80 0.75
C HIS A 319 -0.34 9.61 1.43
N GLU A 320 -0.58 9.44 2.73
CA GLU A 320 -0.03 8.31 3.50
C GLU A 320 -0.47 6.93 2.95
N LEU A 321 -1.73 6.78 2.55
CA LEU A 321 -2.25 5.54 1.96
C LEU A 321 -1.61 5.22 0.60
N VAL A 322 -1.42 6.25 -0.21
CA VAL A 322 -0.89 6.15 -1.57
C VAL A 322 0.60 5.84 -1.53
N ASP A 323 1.37 6.51 -0.66
CA ASP A 323 2.79 6.25 -0.42
C ASP A 323 3.06 4.82 0.09
N ASP A 324 2.25 4.34 1.04
CA ASP A 324 2.32 2.96 1.57
C ASP A 324 2.03 1.91 0.48
N ARG A 325 0.96 2.10 -0.32
CA ARG A 325 0.63 1.18 -1.41
C ARG A 325 1.72 1.17 -2.49
N PHE A 326 2.23 2.33 -2.84
CA PHE A 326 3.27 2.44 -3.85
C PHE A 326 4.55 1.71 -3.44
N SER A 327 4.98 1.89 -2.19
CA SER A 327 6.14 1.19 -1.63
C SER A 327 5.98 -0.34 -1.69
N ARG A 328 4.78 -0.87 -1.44
CA ARG A 328 4.50 -2.32 -1.50
C ARG A 328 4.43 -2.89 -2.92
N ILE A 329 3.94 -2.11 -3.88
CA ILE A 329 3.71 -2.57 -5.26
C ILE A 329 5.00 -2.45 -6.09
N PHE A 330 5.79 -1.41 -5.85
CA PHE A 330 6.97 -1.08 -6.66
C PHE A 330 8.32 -1.31 -5.94
N GLY A 331 8.33 -1.66 -4.65
CA GLY A 331 9.55 -1.90 -3.86
C GLY A 331 10.15 -3.32 -3.99
N GLY A 332 10.44 -3.76 -5.23
CA GLY A 332 10.81 -5.14 -5.59
C GLY A 332 11.84 -5.88 -4.71
N THR A 333 11.67 -7.21 -4.65
CA THR A 333 12.45 -8.21 -3.89
C THR A 333 13.81 -8.52 -4.48
N GLU A 334 14.91 -8.16 -3.81
CA GLU A 334 16.11 -8.99 -3.67
C GLU A 334 16.75 -8.74 -2.29
N ASN A 335 17.06 -9.83 -1.59
CA ASN A 335 17.63 -9.83 -0.25
C ASN A 335 19.02 -9.17 -0.22
N ASN A 336 19.11 -7.99 0.40
CA ASN A 336 20.19 -7.73 1.35
C ASN A 336 19.74 -6.71 2.39
N VAL A 337 20.05 -7.04 3.63
CA VAL A 337 19.76 -6.29 4.85
C VAL A 337 20.56 -4.99 4.82
N SER A 338 20.06 -3.94 4.16
CA SER A 338 20.64 -2.58 4.27
C SER A 338 19.78 -1.52 3.58
N ALA A 339 18.65 -1.13 4.19
CA ALA A 339 18.11 0.23 4.08
C ALA A 339 16.99 0.46 5.12
N LEU A 340 17.22 0.02 6.36
CA LEU A 340 16.76 0.79 7.50
C LEU A 340 17.79 1.88 7.69
N SER A 341 17.33 3.14 7.63
CA SER A 341 17.91 4.30 8.32
C SER A 341 19.30 4.08 8.95
N CYS A 342 20.38 4.14 8.17
CA CYS A 342 21.67 4.46 8.76
C CYS A 342 21.81 5.99 8.81
N ASN A 343 21.26 6.57 9.87
CA ASN A 343 21.93 7.68 10.53
C ASN A 343 23.40 7.28 10.67
N ARG A 344 24.32 7.96 9.98
CA ARG A 344 25.73 7.91 10.39
C ARG A 344 25.81 8.69 11.69
N SER A 345 25.59 8.02 12.82
CA SER A 345 26.30 8.39 14.02
C SER A 345 27.78 8.26 13.66
N THR A 346 28.48 9.39 13.70
CA THR A 346 29.91 9.45 13.42
C THR A 346 30.62 8.58 14.44
N GLY A 347 31.03 7.37 14.04
CA GLY A 347 31.88 6.54 14.88
C GLY A 347 33.16 7.29 15.21
N MET A 348 33.47 7.38 16.50
CA MET A 348 34.70 8.01 17.00
C MET A 348 35.56 6.97 17.71
N THR A 349 36.87 7.17 17.67
CA THR A 349 37.81 6.31 18.40
C THR A 349 38.20 7.01 19.70
N VAL A 350 37.79 6.46 20.85
CA VAL A 350 38.08 7.03 22.18
C VAL A 350 38.91 6.05 23.01
N PRO A 351 39.70 6.53 24.00
CA PRO A 351 40.33 5.66 24.99
C PRO A 351 39.30 4.80 25.73
N VAL A 352 39.67 3.56 26.12
CA VAL A 352 38.72 2.63 26.80
C VAL A 352 38.12 3.23 28.08
N SER A 353 38.91 4.03 28.82
CA SER A 353 38.45 4.73 30.03
C SER A 353 37.40 5.79 29.76
N GLU A 354 37.37 6.37 28.55
CA GLU A 354 36.43 7.41 28.14
C GLU A 354 35.22 6.83 27.38
N ALA A 355 35.24 5.54 27.06
CA ALA A 355 34.19 4.86 26.32
C ALA A 355 32.96 4.51 27.17
N VAL A 356 33.04 4.66 28.51
CA VAL A 356 31.96 4.28 29.43
C VAL A 356 30.68 5.06 29.08
N GLY A 357 29.58 4.34 28.87
CA GLY A 357 28.29 4.88 28.44
C GLY A 357 28.10 4.97 26.92
N MET A 358 29.11 4.63 26.11
CA MET A 358 29.02 4.64 24.65
C MET A 358 28.81 3.23 24.09
N ALA A 359 28.16 3.12 22.92
CA ALA A 359 27.88 1.83 22.27
C ALA A 359 29.04 1.37 21.38
N LEU A 360 29.47 0.11 21.49
CA LEU A 360 30.50 -0.46 20.62
C LEU A 360 30.06 -0.47 19.14
N ALA A 361 30.92 0.00 18.24
CA ALA A 361 30.60 0.02 16.81
C ALA A 361 30.79 -1.34 16.10
N HIS A 362 31.48 -2.30 16.73
CA HIS A 362 31.75 -3.64 16.21
C HIS A 362 31.97 -4.66 17.34
N ASP A 363 31.87 -5.95 17.00
CA ASP A 363 32.16 -7.07 17.92
C ASP A 363 33.65 -7.11 18.31
N ILE A 364 33.92 -7.40 19.58
CA ILE A 364 35.26 -7.64 20.12
C ILE A 364 35.38 -9.13 20.44
N THR A 365 36.29 -9.81 19.75
CA THR A 365 36.57 -11.23 19.94
C THR A 365 37.68 -11.42 20.97
N GLU A 366 37.47 -12.34 21.90
CA GLU A 366 38.48 -12.82 22.84
C GLU A 366 39.08 -14.13 22.34
N ILE A 367 40.40 -14.19 22.33
CA ILE A 367 41.17 -15.36 21.92
C ILE A 367 42.18 -15.65 23.01
N ARG A 368 41.92 -16.69 23.80
CA ARG A 368 42.88 -17.29 24.73
C ARG A 368 43.35 -18.62 24.14
N LYS A 369 44.65 -18.69 23.82
CA LYS A 369 45.27 -19.85 23.19
C LYS A 369 45.01 -21.10 24.04
N ASP A 370 44.44 -22.12 23.43
CA ASP A 370 44.09 -23.42 24.02
C ASP A 370 42.99 -23.40 25.11
N GLU A 371 42.29 -22.28 25.35
CA GLU A 371 41.18 -22.17 26.32
C GLU A 371 39.83 -21.73 25.71
N PHE A 372 39.80 -20.64 24.93
CA PHE A 372 38.54 -20.05 24.48
C PHE A 372 38.74 -19.15 23.24
N LYS A 373 37.85 -19.30 22.25
CA LYS A 373 37.73 -18.40 21.09
C LYS A 373 36.27 -18.06 20.87
N GLY A 374 35.88 -16.80 21.15
CA GLY A 374 34.50 -16.36 21.04
C GLY A 374 34.34 -14.84 21.14
N CYS A 375 33.15 -14.35 20.83
CA CYS A 375 32.81 -12.93 20.98
C CYS A 375 32.71 -12.58 22.47
N ALA A 376 33.56 -11.67 22.95
CA ALA A 376 33.54 -11.19 24.34
C ALA A 376 32.57 -10.02 24.50
N PHE A 377 32.52 -9.12 23.52
CA PHE A 377 31.57 -8.01 23.49
C PHE A 377 30.96 -7.88 22.09
N ARG A 378 29.63 -7.80 22.00
CA ARG A 378 28.94 -7.63 20.72
C ARG A 378 28.89 -6.15 20.31
N LYS A 379 28.79 -5.90 19.02
CA LYS A 379 28.41 -4.61 18.45
C LYS A 379 27.13 -4.14 19.12
N GLY A 380 27.09 -2.88 19.54
CA GLY A 380 25.98 -2.27 20.27
C GLY A 380 26.13 -2.29 21.79
N HIS A 381 27.01 -3.13 22.34
CA HIS A 381 27.22 -3.17 23.80
C HIS A 381 27.59 -1.80 24.37
N ILE A 382 26.85 -1.35 25.39
CA ILE A 382 27.14 -0.12 26.12
C ILE A 382 28.26 -0.40 27.12
N VAL A 383 29.42 0.24 26.93
CA VAL A 383 30.58 0.02 27.78
C VAL A 383 30.27 0.46 29.21
N ARG A 384 30.40 -0.46 30.18
CA ARG A 384 30.24 -0.22 31.62
C ARG A 384 31.59 0.01 32.27
N SER A 385 31.61 0.61 33.46
CA SER A 385 32.85 0.82 34.23
C SER A 385 33.60 -0.49 34.46
N ASP A 386 32.89 -1.59 34.71
CA ASP A 386 33.47 -2.91 34.97
C ASP A 386 34.07 -3.56 33.70
N ASP A 387 33.65 -3.14 32.50
CA ASP A 387 34.16 -3.69 31.23
C ASP A 387 35.59 -3.20 30.95
N VAL A 388 35.99 -2.05 31.50
CA VAL A 388 37.24 -1.35 31.17
C VAL A 388 38.45 -2.25 31.41
N GLU A 389 38.50 -3.00 32.52
CA GLU A 389 39.60 -3.91 32.82
C GLU A 389 39.62 -5.13 31.88
N HIS A 390 38.45 -5.66 31.53
CA HIS A 390 38.37 -6.78 30.58
C HIS A 390 38.79 -6.35 29.19
N LEU A 391 38.32 -5.20 28.71
CA LEU A 391 38.70 -4.63 27.42
C LEU A 391 40.20 -4.35 27.34
N ARG A 392 40.82 -3.84 28.42
CA ARG A 392 42.29 -3.70 28.52
C ARG A 392 43.00 -5.04 28.49
N ARG A 393 42.52 -6.07 29.18
CA ARG A 393 43.07 -7.44 29.11
C ARG A 393 43.02 -8.03 27.70
N LEU A 394 42.03 -7.64 26.89
CA LEU A 394 41.93 -7.98 25.47
C LEU A 394 42.85 -7.15 24.56
N GLY A 395 43.75 -6.33 25.13
CA GLY A 395 44.69 -5.49 24.41
C GLY A 395 44.06 -4.28 23.74
N LYS A 396 42.88 -3.84 24.20
CA LYS A 396 42.22 -2.63 23.68
C LYS A 396 42.63 -1.44 24.53
N GLU A 397 43.35 -0.49 23.91
CA GLU A 397 43.66 0.83 24.48
C GLU A 397 42.66 1.90 23.99
N LYS A 398 42.06 1.68 22.82
CA LYS A 398 41.05 2.54 22.21
C LYS A 398 39.91 1.71 21.64
N LEU A 399 38.69 2.24 21.71
CA LEU A 399 37.48 1.63 21.17
C LEU A 399 36.87 2.51 20.09
N PHE A 400 36.36 1.86 19.03
CA PHE A 400 35.51 2.53 18.06
C PHE A 400 34.07 2.46 18.57
N VAL A 401 33.52 3.61 18.94
CA VAL A 401 32.23 3.73 19.63
C VAL A 401 31.31 4.66 18.86
N LEU A 402 30.00 4.44 19.03
CA LEU A 402 28.95 5.33 18.55
C LEU A 402 28.58 6.28 19.70
N SER A 403 28.70 7.58 19.47
CA SER A 403 28.18 8.59 20.39
C SER A 403 26.66 8.67 20.22
N ILE A 404 25.93 8.35 21.27
CA ILE A 404 24.49 8.58 21.35
C ILE A 404 24.29 10.06 21.65
N GLN A 405 23.60 10.79 20.78
CA GLN A 405 23.25 12.18 21.05
C GLN A 405 22.12 12.28 22.08
N ASP A 406 21.92 13.44 22.70
CA ASP A 406 20.86 13.64 23.70
C ASP A 406 19.44 13.36 23.17
N ASP A 407 19.22 13.47 21.86
CA ASP A 407 17.95 13.17 21.18
C ASP A 407 17.83 11.72 20.68
N GLU A 408 18.82 10.88 20.99
CA GLU A 408 18.93 9.48 20.59
C GLU A 408 18.89 8.54 21.79
N MET A 409 18.53 7.28 21.55
CA MET A 409 18.36 6.25 22.57
C MET A 409 18.80 4.89 22.02
N HIS A 410 19.35 4.05 22.90
CA HIS A 410 19.76 2.69 22.54
C HIS A 410 18.55 1.78 22.28
N GLU A 411 18.68 0.83 21.36
CA GLU A 411 17.60 -0.09 20.95
C GLU A 411 16.97 -0.86 22.12
N ASP A 412 17.76 -1.28 23.10
CA ASP A 412 17.27 -2.06 24.24
C ASP A 412 16.42 -1.21 25.21
N GLU A 413 16.82 0.05 25.42
CA GLU A 413 16.03 1.00 26.22
C GLU A 413 14.71 1.33 25.50
N ALA A 414 14.78 1.55 24.19
CA ALA A 414 13.61 1.74 23.35
C ALA A 414 12.66 0.53 23.39
N ALA A 415 13.19 -0.69 23.32
CA ALA A 415 12.41 -1.93 23.34
C ALA A 415 11.59 -2.07 24.62
N LEU A 416 12.17 -1.72 25.77
CA LEU A 416 11.48 -1.75 27.08
C LEU A 416 10.30 -0.78 27.10
N LEU A 417 10.51 0.48 26.71
CA LEU A 417 9.46 1.50 26.67
C LEU A 417 8.31 1.10 25.73
N ILE A 418 8.66 0.58 24.55
CA ILE A 418 7.70 0.09 23.57
C ILE A 418 6.90 -1.08 24.15
N ALA A 419 7.56 -2.07 24.75
CA ALA A 419 6.92 -3.27 25.27
C ALA A 419 5.92 -2.92 26.38
N ASP A 420 6.28 -1.98 27.26
CA ASP A 420 5.38 -1.47 28.30
C ASP A 420 4.15 -0.76 27.73
N ALA A 421 4.33 0.07 26.69
CA ALA A 421 3.20 0.77 26.07
C ALA A 421 2.24 -0.14 25.30
N LEU A 422 2.76 -1.20 24.66
CA LEU A 422 1.96 -2.21 23.94
C LEU A 422 1.17 -3.12 24.89
N LYS A 423 1.75 -3.44 26.06
CA LYS A 423 1.18 -4.34 27.05
C LYS A 423 -0.09 -3.76 27.66
N GLY A 424 -1.17 -4.54 27.59
CA GLY A 424 -2.39 -4.31 28.35
C GLY A 424 -2.61 -5.33 29.46
N GLU A 425 -3.86 -5.44 29.91
CA GLU A 425 -4.22 -6.37 30.98
C GLU A 425 -4.01 -7.83 30.55
N GLY A 426 -3.52 -8.68 31.46
CA GLY A 426 -3.27 -10.10 31.19
C GLY A 426 -2.02 -10.39 30.35
N VAL A 427 -1.14 -9.40 30.17
CA VAL A 427 0.10 -9.52 29.38
C VAL A 427 1.31 -9.21 30.26
N SER A 428 2.40 -9.94 30.06
CA SER A 428 3.68 -9.77 30.76
C SER A 428 4.83 -9.70 29.77
N VAL A 429 5.92 -9.05 30.17
CA VAL A 429 7.16 -8.92 29.37
C VAL A 429 8.28 -9.58 30.17
N PRO A 430 8.49 -10.90 30.04
CA PRO A 430 9.50 -11.59 30.81
C PRO A 430 10.89 -11.33 30.20
N GLY A 431 11.84 -10.98 31.06
CA GLY A 431 13.25 -10.86 30.70
C GLY A 431 13.68 -9.45 30.27
N GLU A 432 14.94 -9.37 29.88
CA GLU A 432 15.59 -8.15 29.42
C GLU A 432 15.67 -8.12 27.88
N PRO A 433 15.64 -6.91 27.28
CA PRO A 433 15.80 -6.74 25.84
C PRO A 433 17.14 -7.32 25.37
N LYS A 434 17.12 -7.96 24.20
CA LYS A 434 18.32 -8.46 23.53
C LYS A 434 18.25 -8.10 22.06
N GLU A 435 19.23 -7.33 21.59
CA GLU A 435 19.27 -6.84 20.20
C GLU A 435 18.00 -6.07 19.83
N GLY A 436 17.55 -5.22 20.76
CA GLY A 436 16.34 -4.41 20.63
C GLY A 436 15.04 -5.20 20.67
N LYS A 437 15.06 -6.52 20.94
CA LYS A 437 13.87 -7.40 20.90
C LYS A 437 13.36 -7.77 22.29
N LEU A 438 12.03 -7.75 22.46
CA LEU A 438 11.32 -8.29 23.62
C LEU A 438 10.09 -9.11 23.21
N ASN A 439 9.84 -10.20 23.95
CA ASN A 439 8.62 -10.99 23.80
C ASN A 439 7.58 -10.55 24.83
N LEU A 440 6.32 -10.50 24.40
CA LEU A 440 5.16 -10.35 25.26
C LEU A 440 4.51 -11.73 25.41
N VAL A 441 4.23 -12.13 26.64
CA VAL A 441 3.60 -13.41 26.98
C VAL A 441 2.27 -13.19 27.68
N ALA A 442 1.35 -14.13 27.54
CA ALA A 442 0.12 -14.13 28.32
C ALA A 442 0.45 -14.41 29.80
N SER A 443 -0.04 -13.57 30.70
CA SER A 443 0.13 -13.74 32.16
C SER A 443 -0.97 -14.59 32.80
N ARG A 444 -1.94 -15.04 32.00
CA ARG A 444 -3.08 -15.88 32.40
C ARG A 444 -3.63 -16.61 31.19
N ARG A 445 -4.39 -17.68 31.42
CA ARG A 445 -5.26 -18.25 30.38
C ARG A 445 -6.39 -17.28 30.05
N GLY A 446 -6.67 -17.05 28.78
CA GLY A 446 -7.71 -16.10 28.38
C GLY A 446 -7.84 -15.94 26.87
N LEU A 447 -8.62 -14.94 26.46
CA LEU A 447 -8.82 -14.58 25.07
C LEU A 447 -7.90 -13.42 24.68
N LEU A 448 -7.02 -13.66 23.70
CA LEU A 448 -6.15 -12.62 23.16
C LEU A 448 -6.97 -11.60 22.36
N LYS A 449 -6.86 -10.33 22.72
CA LYS A 449 -7.44 -9.19 22.00
C LYS A 449 -6.33 -8.31 21.46
N ILE A 450 -6.44 -7.98 20.18
CA ILE A 450 -5.48 -7.14 19.47
C ILE A 450 -6.22 -5.93 18.92
N ASN A 451 -5.75 -4.74 19.27
CA ASN A 451 -6.20 -3.51 18.62
C ASN A 451 -5.41 -3.33 17.32
N ALA A 452 -5.91 -3.96 16.25
CA ALA A 452 -5.23 -4.02 14.96
C ALA A 452 -4.96 -2.64 14.34
N GLU A 453 -5.84 -1.66 14.60
CA GLU A 453 -5.65 -0.29 14.11
C GLU A 453 -4.47 0.40 14.81
N SER A 454 -4.40 0.30 16.14
CA SER A 454 -3.28 0.87 16.92
C SER A 454 -1.97 0.20 16.58
N LEU A 455 -1.96 -1.13 16.42
CA LEU A 455 -0.79 -1.87 15.97
C LEU A 455 -0.34 -1.46 14.56
N ARG A 456 -1.28 -1.19 13.65
CA ARG A 456 -0.98 -0.70 12.30
C ARG A 456 -0.38 0.70 12.33
N ARG A 457 -0.91 1.62 13.14
CA ARG A 457 -0.31 2.96 13.32
C ARG A 457 1.10 2.88 13.89
N PHE A 458 1.32 2.00 14.88
CA PHE A 458 2.63 1.73 15.48
C PHE A 458 3.64 1.24 14.43
N ASN A 459 3.31 0.17 13.70
CA ASN A 459 4.21 -0.46 12.74
C ASN A 459 4.52 0.41 11.51
N ARG A 460 3.71 1.44 11.22
CA ARG A 460 3.97 2.39 10.12
C ARG A 460 5.17 3.30 10.36
N LEU A 461 5.68 3.39 11.60
CA LEU A 461 6.82 4.25 11.93
C LEU A 461 8.15 3.72 11.39
N GLY A 462 8.26 2.43 11.06
CA GLY A 462 9.42 1.85 10.36
C GLY A 462 10.64 1.54 11.23
N ASP A 463 11.00 2.40 12.19
CA ASP A 463 12.14 2.14 13.10
C ASP A 463 11.75 1.28 14.32
N VAL A 464 10.45 1.01 14.49
CA VAL A 464 9.90 0.13 15.53
C VAL A 464 8.92 -0.86 14.90
N MET A 465 8.83 -2.06 15.47
CA MET A 465 7.90 -3.07 14.99
C MET A 465 7.32 -3.89 16.14
N CYS A 466 6.09 -4.36 15.97
CA CYS A 466 5.45 -5.33 16.85
C CYS A 466 4.60 -6.30 16.00
N ALA A 467 4.80 -7.58 16.22
CA ALA A 467 4.04 -8.66 15.59
C ALA A 467 3.31 -9.48 16.66
N THR A 468 2.08 -9.89 16.37
CA THR A 468 1.21 -10.57 17.33
C THR A 468 0.67 -11.88 16.74
N LEU A 469 0.22 -12.81 17.59
CA LEU A 469 -0.76 -13.81 17.17
C LEU A 469 -2.06 -13.13 16.73
N HIS A 470 -2.92 -13.86 16.02
CA HIS A 470 -4.24 -13.35 15.66
C HIS A 470 -5.08 -13.10 16.91
N GLY A 471 -5.82 -11.99 16.91
CA GLY A 471 -6.84 -11.72 17.92
C GLY A 471 -7.92 -12.79 17.94
N ASN A 472 -8.71 -12.81 19.01
CA ASN A 472 -9.74 -13.81 19.31
C ASN A 472 -9.19 -15.25 19.42
N THR A 473 -7.91 -15.39 19.75
CA THR A 473 -7.27 -16.70 20.00
C THR A 473 -7.22 -16.99 21.49
N VAL A 474 -7.62 -18.20 21.91
CA VAL A 474 -7.44 -18.63 23.30
C VAL A 474 -5.96 -18.94 23.54
N VAL A 475 -5.40 -18.32 24.57
CA VAL A 475 -3.97 -18.44 24.94
C VAL A 475 -3.82 -18.98 26.36
N ARG A 476 -2.66 -19.59 26.64
CA ARG A 476 -2.29 -20.12 27.96
C ARG A 476 -1.26 -19.21 28.63
N GLU A 477 -1.21 -19.26 29.95
CA GLU A 477 -0.16 -18.57 30.71
C GLU A 477 1.24 -18.98 30.24
N GLY A 478 2.14 -18.00 30.11
CA GLY A 478 3.50 -18.17 29.62
C GLY A 478 3.63 -18.27 28.09
N GLN A 479 2.53 -18.38 27.34
CA GLN A 479 2.57 -18.44 25.89
C GLN A 479 3.01 -17.10 25.29
N ILE A 480 3.95 -17.12 24.33
CA ILE A 480 4.33 -15.93 23.56
C ILE A 480 3.14 -15.54 22.66
N ILE A 481 2.66 -14.32 22.84
CA ILE A 481 1.49 -13.77 22.12
C ILE A 481 1.86 -12.62 21.20
N ALA A 482 2.97 -11.94 21.47
CA ALA A 482 3.52 -10.90 20.61
C ALA A 482 5.03 -10.76 20.83
N ALA A 483 5.71 -10.10 19.89
CA ALA A 483 7.09 -9.69 20.04
C ALA A 483 7.26 -8.30 19.44
N THR A 484 8.06 -7.46 20.11
CA THR A 484 8.37 -6.11 19.68
C THR A 484 9.87 -5.94 19.49
N ARG A 485 10.25 -5.00 18.61
CA ARG A 485 11.64 -4.68 18.36
C ARG A 485 11.85 -3.20 18.00
N ALA A 486 12.87 -2.58 18.59
CA ALA A 486 13.54 -1.41 18.03
C ALA A 486 14.52 -1.88 16.95
N ILE A 487 14.37 -1.36 15.73
CA ILE A 487 15.04 -1.96 14.56
C ILE A 487 16.48 -1.44 14.38
N PRO A 488 16.75 -0.12 14.40
CA PRO A 488 18.12 0.37 14.39
C PRO A 488 18.71 0.35 15.82
N LEU A 489 20.02 0.14 15.89
CA LEU A 489 20.79 0.11 17.15
C LEU A 489 20.62 1.38 17.99
N ILE A 490 20.46 2.52 17.32
CA ILE A 490 20.21 3.82 17.92
C ILE A 490 18.95 4.38 17.27
N VAL A 491 17.95 4.73 18.10
CA VAL A 491 16.66 5.24 17.67
C VAL A 491 16.50 6.68 18.16
N LYS A 492 15.91 7.56 17.35
CA LYS A 492 15.56 8.91 17.81
C LYS A 492 14.45 8.86 18.86
N LYS A 493 14.60 9.60 19.96
CA LYS A 493 13.59 9.71 21.02
C LYS A 493 12.23 10.14 20.49
N THR A 494 12.20 11.06 19.53
CA THR A 494 10.96 11.54 18.88
C THR A 494 10.19 10.43 18.13
N VAL A 495 10.87 9.42 17.61
CA VAL A 495 10.22 8.26 16.97
C VAL A 495 9.58 7.38 18.04
N ILE A 496 10.28 7.16 19.15
CA ILE A 496 9.76 6.39 20.28
C ILE A 496 8.54 7.09 20.89
N GLU A 497 8.58 8.40 21.11
CA GLU A 497 7.44 9.18 21.58
C GLU A 497 6.20 9.00 20.68
N LYS A 498 6.38 9.10 19.36
CA LYS A 498 5.30 8.83 18.38
C LYS A 498 4.81 7.39 18.46
N ALA A 499 5.70 6.43 18.67
CA ALA A 499 5.37 5.02 18.82
C ALA A 499 4.50 4.78 20.06
N LEU A 500 4.89 5.33 21.21
CA LEU A 500 4.10 5.25 22.43
C LEU A 500 2.73 5.91 22.27
N GLN A 501 2.66 7.06 21.58
CA GLN A 501 1.39 7.74 21.26
C GLN A 501 0.49 6.90 20.34
N ALA A 502 1.05 6.21 19.35
CA ALA A 502 0.28 5.42 18.38
C ALA A 502 -0.53 4.28 19.04
N VAL A 503 -0.02 3.74 20.15
CA VAL A 503 -0.63 2.66 20.95
C VAL A 503 -1.23 3.15 22.27
N HIS A 504 -1.23 4.47 22.48
CA HIS A 504 -1.83 5.08 23.65
C HIS A 504 -3.36 5.04 23.55
N GLY A 505 -4.03 4.75 24.68
CA GLY A 505 -5.48 4.67 24.77
C GLY A 505 -5.98 3.31 25.27
N ARG A 506 -7.32 3.17 25.34
CA ARG A 506 -8.01 1.93 25.66
C ARG A 506 -8.96 1.54 24.52
N PRO A 507 -9.07 0.25 24.16
CA PRO A 507 -8.27 -0.88 24.66
C PRO A 507 -6.81 -0.79 24.21
N ARG A 508 -5.90 -1.39 25.00
CA ARG A 508 -4.46 -1.42 24.69
C ARG A 508 -4.20 -2.24 23.42
N ALA A 509 -2.98 -2.13 22.88
CA ALA A 509 -2.60 -2.82 21.64
C ALA A 509 -2.71 -4.34 21.76
N VAL A 510 -2.28 -4.91 22.90
CA VAL A 510 -2.29 -6.34 23.18
C VAL A 510 -2.85 -6.59 24.57
N GLU A 511 -3.97 -7.30 24.66
CA GLU A 511 -4.64 -7.64 25.92
C GLU A 511 -5.02 -9.12 25.95
N VAL A 512 -5.06 -9.72 27.14
CA VAL A 512 -5.61 -11.06 27.34
C VAL A 512 -6.75 -10.96 28.33
N LEU A 513 -7.98 -11.02 27.82
CA LEU A 513 -9.18 -10.95 28.64
C LEU A 513 -9.39 -12.28 29.38
N PRO A 514 -9.75 -12.24 30.68
CA PRO A 514 -10.10 -13.46 31.39
C PRO A 514 -11.38 -14.06 30.79
N MET A 515 -11.49 -15.38 30.79
CA MET A 515 -12.71 -16.07 30.39
C MET A 515 -13.40 -16.63 31.64
N ARG A 516 -14.70 -16.38 31.80
CA ARG A 516 -15.50 -17.03 32.83
C ARG A 516 -15.62 -18.53 32.55
N LEU A 517 -15.70 -19.34 33.60
CA LEU A 517 -15.94 -20.77 33.48
C LEU A 517 -17.45 -21.01 33.40
N PRO A 518 -17.99 -21.47 32.26
CA PRO A 518 -19.44 -21.59 32.11
C PRO A 518 -19.96 -22.81 32.85
N LYS A 519 -21.12 -22.65 33.50
CA LYS A 519 -21.97 -23.75 33.94
C LYS A 519 -23.08 -23.90 32.90
N THR A 520 -22.94 -24.91 32.04
CA THR A 520 -23.69 -25.01 30.78
C THR A 520 -24.89 -25.94 30.89
N GLY A 521 -26.08 -25.47 30.54
CA GLY A 521 -27.25 -26.30 30.32
C GLY A 521 -27.39 -26.67 28.85
N ILE A 522 -27.66 -27.94 28.55
CA ILE A 522 -27.82 -28.43 27.17
C ILE A 522 -29.24 -28.98 27.00
N VAL A 523 -29.94 -28.54 25.95
CA VAL A 523 -31.21 -29.12 25.50
C VAL A 523 -31.02 -29.71 24.12
N ILE A 524 -31.22 -31.02 24.00
CA ILE A 524 -31.20 -31.75 22.74
C ILE A 524 -32.65 -31.87 22.27
N THR A 525 -32.95 -31.29 21.12
CA THR A 525 -34.27 -31.30 20.49
C THR A 525 -34.31 -32.30 19.35
N GLY A 526 -35.51 -32.75 18.99
CA GLY A 526 -35.76 -33.73 17.94
C GLY A 526 -36.61 -34.89 18.45
N ASN A 527 -37.74 -35.13 17.80
CA ASN A 527 -38.68 -36.20 18.16
C ASN A 527 -38.00 -37.58 18.18
N GLU A 528 -37.09 -37.84 17.24
CA GLU A 528 -36.37 -39.10 17.10
C GLU A 528 -35.44 -39.40 18.29
N VAL A 529 -34.78 -38.39 18.85
CA VAL A 529 -33.93 -38.56 20.04
C VAL A 529 -34.81 -38.66 21.29
N TYR A 530 -35.83 -37.81 21.40
CA TYR A 530 -36.72 -37.78 22.56
C TYR A 530 -37.47 -39.10 22.77
N HIS A 531 -37.95 -39.72 21.69
CA HIS A 531 -38.63 -41.02 21.73
C HIS A 531 -37.67 -42.23 21.68
N GLY A 532 -36.35 -42.00 21.66
CA GLY A 532 -35.35 -43.06 21.67
C GLY A 532 -35.24 -43.86 20.36
N LEU A 533 -35.71 -43.30 19.24
CA LEU A 533 -35.55 -43.91 17.92
C LEU A 533 -34.09 -43.87 17.47
N ILE A 534 -33.33 -42.86 17.90
CA ILE A 534 -31.88 -42.75 17.72
C ILE A 534 -31.19 -42.38 19.04
N ALA A 535 -29.91 -42.69 19.16
CA ALA A 535 -29.09 -42.28 20.29
C ALA A 535 -28.58 -40.83 20.12
N ASP A 536 -28.41 -40.12 21.25
CA ASP A 536 -27.80 -38.79 21.27
C ASP A 536 -26.31 -38.82 20.90
N ALA A 537 -25.95 -37.98 19.93
CA ALA A 537 -24.56 -37.72 19.54
C ALA A 537 -24.05 -36.34 19.98
N PHE A 538 -24.92 -35.38 20.29
CA PHE A 538 -24.55 -34.01 20.64
C PHE A 538 -24.09 -33.87 22.09
N GLY A 539 -24.78 -34.49 23.04
CA GLY A 539 -24.49 -34.36 24.47
C GLY A 539 -23.02 -34.63 24.81
N PRO A 540 -22.43 -35.78 24.39
CA PRO A 540 -21.03 -36.07 24.62
C PRO A 540 -20.06 -35.08 23.95
N ILE A 541 -20.38 -34.59 22.74
CA ILE A 541 -19.51 -33.67 21.99
C ILE A 541 -19.53 -32.28 22.63
N MET A 542 -20.71 -31.75 22.95
CA MET A 542 -20.85 -30.45 23.60
C MET A 542 -20.24 -30.47 25.01
N SER A 543 -20.44 -31.55 25.77
CA SER A 543 -19.83 -31.71 27.10
C SER A 543 -18.31 -31.66 27.04
N ARG A 544 -17.69 -32.33 26.06
CA ARG A 544 -16.24 -32.28 25.85
C ARG A 544 -15.75 -30.88 25.52
N LYS A 545 -16.41 -30.17 24.59
CA LYS A 545 -16.06 -28.80 24.20
C LYS A 545 -16.18 -27.81 25.37
N VAL A 546 -17.22 -27.95 26.21
CA VAL A 546 -17.36 -27.15 27.43
C VAL A 546 -16.23 -27.45 28.42
N ALA A 547 -15.87 -28.72 28.60
CA ALA A 547 -14.76 -29.12 29.48
C ALA A 547 -13.40 -28.59 28.98
N GLU A 548 -13.14 -28.58 27.66
CA GLU A 548 -11.94 -27.98 27.05
C GLU A 548 -11.84 -26.47 27.34
N LEU A 549 -12.97 -25.78 27.50
CA LEU A 549 -13.04 -24.38 27.92
C LEU A 549 -12.91 -24.22 29.45
N GLY A 550 -12.91 -25.31 30.22
CA GLY A 550 -12.84 -25.33 31.68
C GLY A 550 -14.20 -25.17 32.37
N GLY A 551 -15.30 -25.30 31.60
CA GLY A 551 -16.65 -25.24 32.13
C GLY A 551 -17.15 -26.56 32.70
N SER A 552 -18.36 -26.52 33.27
CA SER A 552 -19.09 -27.69 33.77
C SER A 552 -20.47 -27.78 33.14
N ILE A 553 -21.11 -28.95 33.22
CA ILE A 553 -22.48 -29.16 32.75
C ILE A 553 -23.44 -29.06 33.93
N ALA A 554 -24.43 -28.17 33.82
CA ALA A 554 -25.54 -28.06 34.77
C ALA A 554 -26.48 -29.27 34.65
N GLY A 555 -26.82 -29.61 33.41
CA GLY A 555 -27.71 -30.71 33.06
C GLY A 555 -27.83 -30.85 31.54
N ILE A 556 -28.21 -32.04 31.11
CA ILE A 556 -28.55 -32.35 29.71
C ILE A 556 -30.00 -32.82 29.70
N HIS A 557 -30.87 -32.09 29.01
CA HIS A 557 -32.29 -32.40 28.87
C HIS A 557 -32.61 -32.74 27.42
N TYR A 558 -33.66 -33.54 27.24
CA TYR A 558 -34.22 -33.89 25.94
C TYR A 558 -35.60 -33.28 25.81
N ALA A 559 -35.93 -32.79 24.62
CA ALA A 559 -37.25 -32.25 24.30
C ALA A 559 -37.69 -32.71 22.90
N PRO A 560 -38.99 -33.01 22.69
CA PRO A 560 -39.54 -33.15 21.35
C PRO A 560 -39.56 -31.78 20.65
N ASP A 561 -39.95 -31.76 19.38
CA ASP A 561 -40.12 -30.52 18.61
C ASP A 561 -41.43 -29.80 19.02
N ASP A 562 -41.52 -29.47 20.30
CA ASP A 562 -42.63 -28.76 20.94
C ASP A 562 -42.10 -27.51 21.66
N GLU A 563 -42.67 -26.35 21.32
CA GLU A 563 -42.21 -25.06 21.81
C GLU A 563 -42.27 -24.95 23.34
N ALA A 564 -43.35 -25.44 23.96
CA ALA A 564 -43.56 -25.33 25.39
C ALA A 564 -42.63 -26.27 26.18
N VAL A 565 -42.39 -27.48 25.66
CA VAL A 565 -41.47 -28.44 26.30
C VAL A 565 -40.02 -27.94 26.23
N ILE A 566 -39.58 -27.41 25.08
CA ILE A 566 -38.23 -26.84 24.94
C ILE A 566 -38.04 -25.68 25.91
N GLU A 567 -39.01 -24.77 25.99
CA GLU A 567 -39.00 -23.64 26.93
C GLU A 567 -38.89 -24.13 28.39
N ASP A 568 -39.71 -25.11 28.79
CA ASP A 568 -39.68 -25.70 30.13
C ASP A 568 -38.29 -26.29 30.47
N LYS A 569 -37.68 -27.03 29.54
CA LYS A 569 -36.33 -27.59 29.75
C LYS A 569 -35.27 -26.51 29.90
N LEU A 570 -35.35 -25.43 29.13
CA LEU A 570 -34.44 -24.29 29.26
C LEU A 570 -34.63 -23.59 30.62
N ARG A 571 -35.88 -23.36 31.06
CA ARG A 571 -36.18 -22.79 32.39
C ARG A 571 -35.66 -23.67 33.53
N SER A 572 -35.82 -24.98 33.42
CA SER A 572 -35.31 -25.94 34.40
C SER A 572 -33.79 -25.86 34.54
N LEU A 573 -33.06 -25.76 33.42
CA LEU A 573 -31.58 -25.62 33.44
C LEU A 573 -31.14 -24.28 34.04
N LEU A 574 -31.86 -23.19 33.76
CA LEU A 574 -31.63 -21.90 34.42
C LEU A 574 -31.83 -22.01 35.94
N ALA A 575 -32.88 -22.69 36.39
CA ALA A 575 -33.12 -22.94 37.82
C ALA A 575 -32.02 -23.80 38.48
N GLN A 576 -31.34 -24.65 37.71
CA GLN A 576 -30.14 -25.39 38.14
C GLN A 576 -28.86 -24.52 38.16
N GLY A 577 -28.98 -23.24 37.83
CA GLY A 577 -27.90 -22.25 37.84
C GLY A 577 -27.06 -22.25 36.57
N ALA A 578 -27.60 -22.69 35.43
CA ALA A 578 -26.90 -22.57 34.15
C ALA A 578 -26.71 -21.08 33.77
N ASP A 579 -25.49 -20.73 33.39
CA ASP A 579 -25.11 -19.37 32.96
C ASP A 579 -24.66 -19.32 31.48
N LEU A 580 -24.89 -20.43 30.77
CA LEU A 580 -24.79 -20.61 29.33
C LEU A 580 -25.79 -21.71 28.95
N LEU A 581 -26.64 -21.46 27.96
CA LEU A 581 -27.57 -22.46 27.43
C LEU A 581 -27.16 -22.85 26.00
N ILE A 582 -27.27 -24.13 25.68
CA ILE A 582 -27.03 -24.68 24.35
C ILE A 582 -28.26 -25.48 23.93
N THR A 583 -28.79 -25.20 22.75
CA THR A 583 -29.77 -26.04 22.05
C THR A 583 -29.13 -26.70 20.84
N THR A 584 -29.44 -27.97 20.60
CA THR A 584 -28.93 -28.76 19.47
C THR A 584 -30.03 -29.62 18.88
N GLY A 585 -29.92 -30.02 17.60
CA GLY A 585 -30.90 -30.90 16.93
C GLY A 585 -31.87 -30.11 16.05
N GLY A 586 -32.56 -29.11 16.61
CA GLY A 586 -33.49 -28.23 15.91
C GLY A 586 -32.87 -26.88 15.57
N MET A 587 -32.00 -26.82 14.56
CA MET A 587 -31.50 -25.55 14.01
C MET A 587 -31.76 -25.41 12.51
N SER A 588 -32.65 -26.24 11.97
CA SER A 588 -32.94 -26.30 10.54
C SER A 588 -33.89 -25.17 10.12
N VAL A 589 -34.20 -25.13 8.83
CA VAL A 589 -35.29 -24.31 8.27
C VAL A 589 -36.61 -25.09 8.21
N ASP A 590 -36.62 -26.30 8.73
CA ASP A 590 -37.80 -27.17 8.73
C ASP A 590 -38.96 -26.51 9.50
N PRO A 591 -40.20 -26.58 8.99
CA PRO A 591 -41.36 -25.98 9.65
C PRO A 591 -41.60 -26.48 11.07
N ASP A 592 -41.22 -27.73 11.34
CA ASP A 592 -41.39 -28.39 12.62
C ASP A 592 -40.32 -27.97 13.64
N ASP A 593 -39.25 -27.30 13.21
CA ASP A 593 -38.23 -26.79 14.12
C ASP A 593 -38.71 -25.51 14.84
N VAL A 594 -39.25 -25.73 16.04
CA VAL A 594 -39.80 -24.69 16.90
C VAL A 594 -38.79 -24.12 17.92
N THR A 595 -37.52 -24.53 17.86
CA THR A 595 -36.49 -24.14 18.84
C THR A 595 -36.31 -22.63 18.94
N ARG A 596 -36.34 -21.93 17.79
CA ARG A 596 -36.22 -20.47 17.74
C ARG A 596 -37.40 -19.76 18.43
N PHE A 597 -38.60 -20.32 18.34
CA PHE A 597 -39.79 -19.77 18.99
C PHE A 597 -39.72 -19.98 20.49
N ALA A 598 -39.30 -21.16 20.95
CA ALA A 598 -39.10 -21.46 22.37
C ALA A 598 -38.07 -20.50 23.01
N ILE A 599 -36.95 -20.23 22.33
CA ILE A 599 -35.94 -19.26 22.80
C ILE A 599 -36.51 -17.84 22.91
N ARG A 600 -37.35 -17.41 21.95
CA ARG A 600 -38.02 -16.11 22.02
C ARG A 600 -39.02 -16.05 23.17
N LYS A 601 -39.82 -17.10 23.34
CA LYS A 601 -40.84 -17.21 24.40
C LYS A 601 -40.23 -17.26 25.80
N LEU A 602 -39.02 -17.81 25.93
CA LEU A 602 -38.21 -17.75 27.15
C LEU A 602 -37.88 -16.30 27.57
N GLY A 603 -37.97 -15.34 26.64
CA GLY A 603 -37.69 -13.92 26.85
C GLY A 603 -36.33 -13.47 26.31
N ALA A 604 -35.70 -14.26 25.44
CA ALA A 604 -34.39 -13.93 24.90
C ALA A 604 -34.44 -12.72 23.95
N LYS A 605 -33.46 -11.84 24.09
CA LYS A 605 -33.24 -10.63 23.29
C LYS A 605 -32.07 -10.80 22.34
N ASP A 606 -31.95 -9.89 21.39
CA ASP A 606 -30.87 -9.81 20.39
C ASP A 606 -30.63 -11.12 19.63
N LEU A 607 -31.70 -11.87 19.37
CA LEU A 607 -31.63 -13.14 18.67
C LEU A 607 -31.08 -12.93 17.26
N THR A 608 -29.90 -13.48 17.02
CA THR A 608 -29.24 -13.50 15.73
C THR A 608 -29.17 -14.93 15.23
N TYR A 609 -29.69 -15.17 14.03
CA TYR A 609 -29.69 -16.47 13.37
C TYR A 609 -28.94 -16.39 12.05
N GLY A 610 -28.04 -17.35 11.83
CA GLY A 610 -27.21 -17.44 10.65
C GLY A 610 -25.82 -16.82 10.86
N SER A 611 -24.80 -17.48 10.31
CA SER A 611 -23.42 -17.02 10.37
C SER A 611 -22.70 -17.17 9.02
N ALA A 612 -21.70 -16.34 8.78
CA ALA A 612 -20.81 -16.45 7.62
C ALA A 612 -19.64 -17.43 7.89
N VAL A 613 -19.93 -18.57 8.53
CA VAL A 613 -18.94 -19.60 8.89
C VAL A 613 -19.37 -20.97 8.39
N LEU A 614 -18.43 -21.69 7.79
CA LEU A 614 -18.59 -23.06 7.32
C LEU A 614 -17.49 -23.93 7.94
N PRO A 615 -17.82 -24.91 8.80
CA PRO A 615 -19.15 -25.37 9.21
C PRO A 615 -19.77 -24.52 10.34
N GLY A 616 -21.08 -24.23 10.21
CA GLY A 616 -21.81 -23.45 11.22
C GLY A 616 -22.83 -22.44 10.70
N ALA A 617 -23.23 -22.50 9.42
CA ALA A 617 -24.05 -21.46 8.79
C ALA A 617 -25.40 -21.20 9.47
N MET A 618 -26.01 -22.21 10.12
CA MET A 618 -27.29 -22.10 10.84
C MET A 618 -27.12 -21.88 12.36
N PHE A 619 -26.02 -21.28 12.78
CA PHE A 619 -25.78 -20.95 14.18
C PHE A 619 -26.73 -19.86 14.68
N LEU A 620 -27.17 -19.99 15.92
CA LEU A 620 -27.98 -19.01 16.62
C LEU A 620 -27.28 -18.52 17.88
N ILE A 621 -27.41 -17.23 18.16
CA ILE A 621 -27.08 -16.67 19.47
C ILE A 621 -28.16 -15.69 19.91
N ALA A 622 -28.54 -15.75 21.18
CA ALA A 622 -29.46 -14.83 21.83
C ALA A 622 -29.04 -14.64 23.29
N TYR A 623 -29.66 -13.66 23.98
CA TYR A 623 -29.28 -13.33 25.35
C TYR A 623 -30.53 -13.15 26.23
N LEU A 624 -30.55 -13.80 27.39
CA LEU A 624 -31.51 -13.48 28.44
C LEU A 624 -30.93 -12.41 29.35
N ASP A 625 -31.79 -11.53 29.86
CA ASP A 625 -31.39 -10.64 30.95
C ASP A 625 -31.16 -11.49 32.21
N GLY A 626 -30.00 -11.31 32.85
CA GLY A 626 -29.70 -11.99 34.10
C GLY A 626 -30.55 -11.48 35.25
N SER A 627 -30.70 -12.29 36.29
CA SER A 627 -31.24 -11.83 37.58
C SER A 627 -30.29 -10.79 38.19
N SER A 628 -30.80 -9.82 38.93
CA SER A 628 -30.07 -8.69 39.54
C SER A 628 -28.63 -9.06 39.98
N GLY A 629 -27.61 -8.64 39.21
CA GLY A 629 -26.19 -8.87 39.50
C GLY A 629 -25.49 -9.97 38.69
N THR A 630 -26.25 -10.85 38.00
CA THR A 630 -25.73 -11.75 36.97
C THR A 630 -25.82 -11.06 35.60
N GLY A 631 -24.73 -11.04 34.83
CA GLY A 631 -24.76 -10.50 33.47
C GLY A 631 -25.73 -11.26 32.56
N SER A 632 -25.91 -10.81 31.32
CA SER A 632 -26.81 -11.51 30.39
C SER A 632 -26.38 -12.97 30.15
N ILE A 633 -27.36 -13.88 30.12
CA ILE A 633 -27.13 -15.31 29.93
C ILE A 633 -27.21 -15.63 28.43
N PRO A 634 -26.11 -16.03 27.78
CA PRO A 634 -26.11 -16.43 26.38
C PRO A 634 -26.86 -17.74 26.15
N ILE A 635 -27.60 -17.80 25.05
CA ILE A 635 -28.24 -19.00 24.52
C ILE A 635 -27.71 -19.22 23.11
N LEU A 636 -27.18 -20.42 22.87
CA LEU A 636 -26.59 -20.81 21.60
C LEU A 636 -27.43 -21.90 20.94
N GLY A 637 -27.71 -21.77 19.66
CA GLY A 637 -28.25 -22.85 18.85
C GLY A 637 -27.19 -23.41 17.93
N ILE A 638 -26.90 -24.71 18.08
CA ILE A 638 -25.81 -25.39 17.39
C ILE A 638 -26.36 -26.31 16.29
N PRO A 639 -25.98 -26.09 15.02
CA PRO A 639 -26.43 -26.91 13.92
C PRO A 639 -25.80 -28.31 13.90
N ALA A 640 -26.41 -29.22 13.13
CA ALA A 640 -25.99 -30.61 12.93
C ALA A 640 -24.51 -30.79 12.57
N CYS A 641 -23.89 -29.80 11.92
CA CYS A 641 -22.47 -29.83 11.61
C CYS A 641 -21.57 -29.98 12.87
N GLY A 642 -22.07 -29.62 14.05
CA GLY A 642 -21.39 -29.84 15.33
C GLY A 642 -21.10 -31.31 15.66
N MET A 643 -21.82 -32.26 15.04
CA MET A 643 -21.56 -33.70 15.20
C MET A 643 -20.39 -34.19 14.33
N TYR A 644 -20.25 -33.62 13.13
CA TYR A 644 -19.36 -34.15 12.09
C TYR A 644 -17.99 -33.45 12.04
N HIS A 645 -17.91 -32.23 12.56
CA HIS A 645 -16.71 -31.42 12.46
C HIS A 645 -16.10 -31.13 13.83
N LYS A 646 -14.79 -31.39 13.96
CA LYS A 646 -14.02 -31.13 15.19
C LYS A 646 -14.08 -29.67 15.61
N THR A 647 -14.00 -28.74 14.66
CA THR A 647 -14.04 -27.30 14.90
C THR A 647 -15.14 -26.67 14.06
N THR A 648 -15.97 -25.83 14.69
CA THR A 648 -17.09 -25.11 14.07
C THR A 648 -17.12 -23.67 14.56
N ILE A 649 -18.14 -22.92 14.17
CA ILE A 649 -18.43 -21.61 14.74
C ILE A 649 -18.51 -21.58 16.27
N PHE A 650 -18.88 -22.68 16.93
CA PHE A 650 -18.86 -22.78 18.39
C PHE A 650 -17.49 -22.39 18.95
N ASP A 651 -16.42 -22.95 18.37
CA ASP A 651 -15.06 -22.76 18.83
C ASP A 651 -14.54 -21.33 18.60
N ILE A 652 -15.15 -20.60 17.66
CA ILE A 652 -14.83 -19.21 17.34
C ILE A 652 -15.59 -18.24 18.25
N VAL A 653 -16.88 -18.49 18.48
CA VAL A 653 -17.79 -17.55 19.14
C VAL A 653 -17.79 -17.71 20.65
N VAL A 654 -17.79 -18.94 21.15
CA VAL A 654 -17.96 -19.18 22.60
C VAL A 654 -16.83 -18.59 23.43
N PRO A 655 -15.54 -18.71 23.09
CA PRO A 655 -14.47 -18.04 23.84
C PRO A 655 -14.67 -16.53 23.98
N ARG A 656 -15.20 -15.88 22.94
CA ARG A 656 -15.52 -14.43 22.94
C ARG A 656 -16.63 -14.11 23.93
N VAL A 657 -17.71 -14.89 23.91
CA VAL A 657 -18.83 -14.74 24.85
C VAL A 657 -18.36 -14.96 26.30
N LEU A 658 -17.50 -15.95 26.54
CA LEU A 658 -16.93 -16.21 27.87
C LEU A 658 -15.96 -15.13 28.34
N ALA A 659 -15.32 -14.41 27.41
CA ALA A 659 -14.53 -13.22 27.71
C ALA A 659 -15.37 -11.96 27.96
N GLY A 660 -16.71 -12.06 27.89
CA GLY A 660 -17.64 -10.97 28.14
C GLY A 660 -18.11 -10.22 26.89
N GLU A 661 -17.77 -10.68 25.69
CA GLU A 661 -18.25 -10.05 24.45
C GLU A 661 -19.72 -10.39 24.20
N ARG A 662 -20.51 -9.36 23.93
CA ARG A 662 -21.88 -9.51 23.41
C ARG A 662 -21.82 -9.51 21.88
N ILE A 663 -22.05 -10.67 21.29
CA ILE A 663 -21.93 -10.94 19.87
C ILE A 663 -23.21 -10.48 19.17
N VAL A 664 -23.07 -9.63 18.16
CA VAL A 664 -24.18 -9.12 17.36
C VAL A 664 -24.11 -9.62 15.91
N ARG A 665 -25.09 -9.22 15.10
CA ARG A 665 -25.14 -9.58 13.67
C ARG A 665 -23.87 -9.20 12.91
N ASP A 666 -23.30 -8.04 13.21
CA ASP A 666 -22.11 -7.54 12.54
C ASP A 666 -20.87 -8.41 12.84
N ASP A 667 -20.72 -8.87 14.09
CA ASP A 667 -19.65 -9.81 14.47
C ASP A 667 -19.71 -11.11 13.66
N LEU A 668 -20.91 -11.67 13.50
CA LEU A 668 -21.11 -12.91 12.75
C LEU A 668 -20.94 -12.71 11.23
N ALA A 669 -21.23 -11.51 10.73
CA ALA A 669 -21.02 -11.14 9.33
C ALA A 669 -19.52 -10.96 9.02
N ALA A 670 -18.77 -10.31 9.93
CA ALA A 670 -17.34 -10.09 9.80
C ALA A 670 -16.54 -11.41 9.68
N LEU A 671 -17.04 -12.49 10.28
CA LEU A 671 -16.45 -13.83 10.16
C LEU A 671 -16.48 -14.38 8.72
N GLY A 672 -17.22 -13.78 7.78
CA GLY A 672 -17.17 -14.15 6.37
C GLY A 672 -15.76 -14.04 5.77
N HIS A 673 -14.93 -13.15 6.32
CA HIS A 673 -13.52 -13.10 6.01
C HIS A 673 -12.74 -14.07 6.91
N GLY A 674 -12.42 -15.25 6.39
CA GLY A 674 -11.69 -16.30 7.11
C GLY A 674 -12.57 -17.39 7.74
N GLY A 675 -13.90 -17.31 7.58
CA GLY A 675 -14.87 -18.27 8.13
C GLY A 675 -15.01 -19.60 7.39
N LEU A 676 -14.13 -19.93 6.43
CA LEU A 676 -14.16 -21.20 5.70
C LEU A 676 -13.16 -22.21 6.30
N CYS A 677 -13.66 -23.32 6.84
CA CYS A 677 -12.83 -24.42 7.33
C CYS A 677 -12.27 -25.22 6.15
N LEU A 678 -10.97 -25.52 6.21
CA LEU A 678 -10.29 -26.28 5.16
C LEU A 678 -10.44 -27.81 5.30
N HIS A 679 -11.12 -28.29 6.35
CA HIS A 679 -11.33 -29.71 6.62
C HIS A 679 -10.03 -30.54 6.61
N CYS A 680 -8.96 -30.00 7.19
CA CYS A 680 -7.66 -30.67 7.29
C CYS A 680 -7.80 -32.07 7.93
N ALA A 681 -7.05 -33.05 7.41
CA ALA A 681 -7.04 -34.42 7.93
C ALA A 681 -6.72 -34.46 9.45
N GLU A 682 -5.73 -33.68 9.86
CA GLU A 682 -5.48 -33.35 11.26
C GLU A 682 -5.92 -31.90 11.53
N CYS A 683 -6.76 -31.69 12.55
CA CYS A 683 -7.25 -30.37 12.86
C CYS A 683 -6.10 -29.51 13.43
N ARG A 684 -5.80 -28.40 12.75
CA ARG A 684 -4.75 -27.44 13.16
C ARG A 684 -5.31 -26.14 13.73
N TYR A 685 -6.59 -26.08 14.06
CA TYR A 685 -7.16 -24.91 14.72
C TYR A 685 -6.54 -24.76 16.13
N PRO A 686 -6.17 -23.54 16.58
CA PRO A 686 -6.35 -22.22 15.96
C PRO A 686 -5.16 -21.74 15.11
N VAL A 687 -4.18 -22.58 14.78
CA VAL A 687 -3.01 -22.21 13.97
C VAL A 687 -3.40 -21.94 12.51
N CYS A 688 -4.38 -22.67 11.98
CA CYS A 688 -4.91 -22.51 10.62
C CYS A 688 -5.66 -21.16 10.40
N PRO A 689 -6.02 -20.76 9.17
CA PRO A 689 -6.67 -19.47 8.89
C PRO A 689 -8.16 -19.40 9.33
N PHE A 690 -8.75 -20.51 9.79
CA PHE A 690 -10.18 -20.60 10.09
C PHE A 690 -10.59 -19.68 11.25
N GLY A 691 -11.63 -18.87 11.04
CA GLY A 691 -12.17 -17.94 12.02
C GLY A 691 -11.32 -16.69 12.27
N LYS A 692 -10.31 -16.44 11.41
CA LYS A 692 -9.42 -15.28 11.52
C LYS A 692 -9.86 -14.21 10.52
N SER A 693 -10.51 -13.16 11.03
CA SER A 693 -10.73 -11.91 10.31
C SER A 693 -9.64 -10.89 10.71
N SER A 694 -9.20 -10.08 9.74
CA SER A 694 -8.15 -9.05 9.89
C SER A 694 -8.61 -7.77 10.58
#